data_AF-A0AAJ0MK20-F1
#
_entry.id   AF-A0AAJ0MK20-F1
#
_cell.length_a   1.000
_cell.length_b   1.000
_cell.length_c   1.000
_cell.angle_alpha   90.00
_cell.angle_beta   90.00
_cell.angle_gamma   90.00
#
_symmetry.space_group_name_H-M   'P 1'
#
loop_
_entity.id
_entity.type
_entity.pdbx_description
1 polymer ?
#
loop_
_entity_poly.entity_id
_entity_poly.type
_entity_poly.pdbx_seq_one_letter_code
_entity_poly.pdbx_strand_id
1 'polypeptide(L)'
;MTRDVYLTFAVRNLPPGTTAKDVHDHITRKHRSARPVVGSLIWEPNRRALQTIVTIRRSADWKCKVVREEIKHRIFRPGRPETDVRESNIDVDDEFLGVTTVAEHENAQFDMYFIHGLGGHAFTTWCNDTAVPQMWPKDFFPDNVEAKPRDPNDPTGARLAGRFSIVGYHANALTSWSATMTIEKAAQELLTHLSVDRPEGCKRPMFFACHSLGGLVTCQALIHALHEDSKRPGQQEGYKKVFFQDGECLVKGIFFFGTPFAGSRLALVSSVLVKVFGGNGELIDSLKHKSDQLGDIVGKFNQILSHPETKIPILLSYEKHPMRGVGFVTDHNSAVSSFDAETIGIDGDHRSMVKFATAHEMSYRLVAEKMIRYIQRSLSSSGYAASTRPEKASLVDEAPEKRSFPIAVPRRTDATDSGKSLPPYPSPPPSISPPPYESSWSFTGDIKGSPKTLDSPTWPLPFRPEPEAEVVGIMPKPESPVQPAAAPIKFSDLVQTQENGKEDHNKLTRLRMFDTVFILDDTGSMAETYDEAGARSRWSDLIESLRYTVDIVCRYDKDGVDVHFLCSDDMDKSGITNGQEVMDLLNEVEPDEIGGGTYISQQLWGILSSYLDRFEEWKVWMKERPRSKGPKVEKPKMLNLIIVTDGAADDKEDVENVIVEAAKRLDKLGALPYQVGIQFLQIGKDEDAAQWLNKLDDSLKAKHDVRDIVDTRPWDHPKEIDKPLQERLVQILLGAIDRSQDGNDTVEV
;
A
#
# COMPACT_ATOMS: atom_id res chain seq x y z
N MET A 1 -21.14 6.95 7.52
CA MET A 1 -21.26 5.88 6.50
C MET A 1 -19.89 5.27 6.35
N THR A 2 -19.69 4.10 6.94
CA THR A 2 -18.48 3.29 6.81
C THR A 2 -18.25 3.02 5.33
N ARG A 3 -17.12 3.48 4.78
CA ARG A 3 -16.70 3.12 3.43
C ARG A 3 -16.52 1.61 3.42
N ASP A 4 -17.26 0.89 2.60
CA ASP A 4 -16.96 -0.52 2.31
C ASP A 4 -15.53 -0.57 1.77
N VAL A 5 -14.57 -0.96 2.62
CA VAL A 5 -13.17 -1.09 2.18
C VAL A 5 -13.11 -2.37 1.32
N TYR A 6 -12.31 -2.42 0.26
CA TYR A 6 -12.13 -3.64 -0.55
C TYR A 6 -10.72 -4.18 -0.33
N LEU A 7 -10.56 -5.49 -0.40
CA LEU A 7 -9.25 -6.14 -0.46
C LEU A 7 -9.05 -6.70 -1.87
N THR A 8 -7.95 -6.35 -2.53
CA THR A 8 -7.62 -6.87 -3.86
C THR A 8 -6.22 -7.45 -3.85
N PHE A 9 -6.05 -8.65 -4.39
CA PHE A 9 -4.79 -9.38 -4.44
C PHE A 9 -4.71 -10.25 -5.70
N ALA A 10 -3.50 -10.59 -6.13
CA ALA A 10 -3.24 -11.61 -7.14
C ALA A 10 -3.19 -13.00 -6.49
N VAL A 11 -3.90 -13.95 -7.08
CA VAL A 11 -3.73 -15.39 -6.80
C VAL A 11 -2.87 -15.97 -7.92
N ARG A 12 -1.72 -16.51 -7.55
CA ARG A 12 -0.70 -17.03 -8.47
C ARG A 12 -0.54 -18.54 -8.33
N ASN A 13 0.20 -19.14 -9.26
CA ASN A 13 0.49 -20.56 -9.33
C ASN A 13 -0.78 -21.44 -9.43
N LEU A 14 -1.82 -20.98 -10.13
CA LEU A 14 -3.03 -21.76 -10.38
C LEU A 14 -2.76 -22.83 -11.45
N PRO A 15 -3.26 -24.08 -11.30
CA PRO A 15 -3.02 -25.12 -12.29
C PRO A 15 -3.64 -24.77 -13.66
N PRO A 16 -3.04 -25.20 -14.78
CA PRO A 16 -3.69 -25.18 -16.08
C PRO A 16 -5.10 -25.77 -16.04
N GLY A 17 -6.05 -25.16 -16.76
CA GLY A 17 -7.45 -25.59 -16.79
C GLY A 17 -8.31 -25.09 -15.62
N THR A 18 -7.73 -24.36 -14.66
CA THR A 18 -8.51 -23.63 -13.63
C THR A 18 -9.51 -22.69 -14.31
N THR A 19 -10.70 -22.57 -13.73
CA THR A 19 -11.71 -21.59 -14.14
C THR A 19 -11.92 -20.52 -13.07
N ALA A 20 -12.48 -19.36 -13.44
CA ALA A 20 -12.85 -18.32 -12.47
C ALA A 20 -13.82 -18.85 -11.39
N LYS A 21 -14.69 -19.80 -11.76
CA LYS A 21 -15.58 -20.48 -10.82
C LYS A 21 -14.81 -21.32 -9.80
N ASP A 22 -13.76 -22.03 -10.21
CA ASP A 22 -12.95 -22.83 -9.28
C ASP A 22 -12.30 -21.95 -8.21
N VAL A 23 -11.77 -20.78 -8.61
CA VAL A 23 -11.19 -19.80 -7.68
C VAL A 23 -12.27 -19.23 -6.75
N HIS A 24 -13.42 -18.85 -7.31
CA HIS A 24 -14.55 -18.34 -6.54
C HIS A 24 -15.04 -19.35 -5.49
N ASP A 25 -15.28 -20.60 -5.91
CA ASP A 25 -15.72 -21.70 -5.06
C ASP A 25 -14.65 -22.04 -4.01
N HIS A 26 -13.36 -21.95 -4.36
CA HIS A 26 -12.27 -22.22 -3.42
C HIS A 26 -12.28 -21.26 -2.23
N ILE A 27 -12.41 -19.97 -2.53
CA ILE A 27 -12.44 -18.91 -1.52
C ILE A 27 -13.76 -18.98 -0.74
N THR A 28 -14.88 -19.15 -1.42
CA THR A 28 -16.23 -19.14 -0.80
C THR A 28 -16.48 -20.37 0.06
N ARG A 29 -15.89 -21.53 -0.26
CA ARG A 29 -15.97 -22.74 0.56
C ARG A 29 -15.41 -22.53 1.97
N LYS A 30 -14.35 -21.74 2.11
CA LYS A 30 -13.79 -21.35 3.42
C LYS A 30 -14.49 -20.13 4.00
N HIS A 31 -14.81 -19.14 3.16
CA HIS A 31 -15.38 -17.88 3.58
C HIS A 31 -16.65 -17.56 2.80
N ARG A 32 -17.78 -18.13 3.25
CA ARG A 32 -19.08 -18.01 2.54
C ARG A 32 -19.55 -16.55 2.38
N SER A 33 -19.13 -15.66 3.27
CA SER A 33 -19.47 -14.23 3.24
C SER A 33 -18.58 -13.38 2.31
N ALA A 34 -17.44 -13.90 1.84
CA ALA A 34 -16.44 -13.12 1.12
C ALA A 34 -16.92 -12.59 -0.24
N ARG A 35 -17.84 -13.29 -0.91
CA ARG A 35 -18.38 -12.93 -2.24
C ARG A 35 -17.28 -12.42 -3.22
N PRO A 36 -16.24 -13.23 -3.49
CA PRO A 36 -15.08 -12.79 -4.26
C PRO A 36 -15.43 -12.51 -5.73
N VAL A 37 -14.97 -11.38 -6.24
CA VAL A 37 -14.98 -11.05 -7.67
C VAL A 37 -13.65 -11.53 -8.26
N VAL A 38 -13.71 -12.54 -9.12
CA VAL A 38 -12.53 -13.13 -9.77
C VAL A 38 -12.38 -12.53 -11.16
N GLY A 39 -11.19 -11.98 -11.44
CA GLY A 39 -10.81 -11.47 -12.75
C GLY A 39 -10.58 -12.57 -13.79
N SER A 40 -10.13 -12.16 -14.97
CA SER A 40 -9.72 -13.09 -16.03
C SER A 40 -8.51 -13.92 -15.58
N LEU A 41 -8.51 -15.22 -15.90
CA LEU A 41 -7.34 -16.04 -15.68
C LEU A 41 -6.33 -15.79 -16.79
N ILE A 42 -5.09 -15.55 -16.40
CA ILE A 42 -4.00 -15.14 -17.29
C ILE A 42 -2.83 -16.09 -17.07
N TRP A 43 -2.12 -16.44 -18.14
CA TRP A 43 -0.91 -17.24 -18.01
C TRP A 43 0.20 -16.43 -17.35
N GLU A 44 0.90 -17.04 -16.40
CA GLU A 44 2.18 -16.49 -15.93
C GLU A 44 3.21 -16.49 -17.08
N PRO A 45 4.24 -15.63 -17.04
CA PRO A 45 5.21 -15.50 -18.14
C PRO A 45 5.87 -16.81 -18.58
N ASN A 46 6.09 -17.75 -17.64
CA ASN A 46 6.65 -19.07 -17.93
C ASN A 46 5.67 -20.06 -18.59
N ARG A 47 4.39 -19.69 -18.72
CA ARG A 47 3.26 -20.50 -19.22
C ARG A 47 3.09 -21.85 -18.54
N ARG A 48 3.46 -21.96 -17.27
CA ARG A 48 3.30 -23.18 -16.46
C ARG A 48 2.10 -23.13 -15.53
N ALA A 49 1.72 -21.92 -15.11
CA ALA A 49 0.60 -21.69 -14.21
C ALA A 49 -0.23 -20.49 -14.68
N LEU A 50 -1.44 -20.42 -14.16
CA LEU A 50 -2.36 -19.31 -14.31
C LEU A 50 -2.25 -18.40 -13.08
N GLN A 51 -2.62 -17.14 -13.27
CA GLN A 51 -2.84 -16.16 -12.21
C GLN A 51 -4.17 -15.44 -12.44
N THR A 52 -4.71 -14.83 -11.40
CA THR A 52 -5.88 -13.94 -11.50
C THR A 52 -5.87 -12.89 -10.40
N ILE A 53 -6.50 -11.77 -10.68
CA ILE A 53 -6.81 -10.78 -9.64
C ILE A 53 -8.13 -11.16 -8.97
N VAL A 54 -8.17 -11.07 -7.65
CA VAL A 54 -9.37 -11.29 -6.85
C VAL A 54 -9.64 -10.07 -6.01
N THR A 55 -10.89 -9.61 -6.02
CA THR A 55 -11.36 -8.52 -5.17
C THR A 55 -12.46 -9.02 -4.23
N ILE A 56 -12.32 -8.74 -2.95
CA ILE A 56 -13.24 -9.14 -1.87
C ILE A 56 -13.78 -7.87 -1.21
N ARG A 57 -15.10 -7.78 -1.04
CA ARG A 57 -15.73 -6.67 -0.30
C ARG A 57 -15.54 -6.88 1.19
N ARG A 58 -15.04 -5.86 1.91
CA ARG A 58 -14.91 -5.95 3.37
C ARG A 58 -16.27 -5.66 4.02
N SER A 59 -16.86 -6.65 4.70
CA SER A 59 -17.97 -6.41 5.63
C SER A 59 -17.41 -5.92 6.97
N ALA A 60 -18.19 -5.13 7.71
CA ALA A 60 -17.79 -4.57 9.01
C ALA A 60 -17.29 -5.63 10.04
N ASP A 61 -17.65 -6.91 9.86
CA ASP A 61 -17.31 -8.01 10.78
C ASP A 61 -16.08 -8.87 10.39
N TRP A 62 -15.16 -8.41 9.53
CA TRP A 62 -14.06 -9.30 9.07
C TRP A 62 -12.63 -8.72 9.17
N LYS A 63 -11.76 -9.46 9.87
CA LYS A 63 -10.31 -9.22 9.94
C LYS A 63 -9.68 -9.62 8.60
N CYS A 64 -9.33 -8.63 7.76
CA CYS A 64 -8.85 -8.83 6.39
C CYS A 64 -7.59 -9.70 6.27
N LYS A 65 -6.73 -9.57 7.29
CA LYS A 65 -5.50 -10.35 7.47
C LYS A 65 -5.77 -11.87 7.48
N VAL A 66 -6.95 -12.31 7.96
CA VAL A 66 -7.28 -13.74 8.14
C VAL A 66 -7.49 -14.49 6.81
N VAL A 67 -8.24 -13.94 5.85
CA VAL A 67 -8.49 -14.63 4.56
C VAL A 67 -7.22 -14.72 3.72
N ARG A 68 -6.36 -13.68 3.77
CA ARG A 68 -5.05 -13.69 3.10
C ARG A 68 -4.22 -14.86 3.59
N GLU A 69 -3.98 -14.93 4.90
CA GLU A 69 -3.15 -15.98 5.51
C GLU A 69 -3.80 -17.37 5.42
N GLU A 70 -5.13 -17.46 5.41
CA GLU A 70 -5.83 -18.74 5.29
C GLU A 70 -5.84 -19.32 3.88
N ILE A 71 -5.68 -18.48 2.84
CA ILE A 71 -5.61 -18.88 1.44
C ILE A 71 -4.15 -19.09 1.00
N LYS A 72 -3.22 -18.30 1.52
CA LYS A 72 -1.80 -18.34 1.13
C LYS A 72 -1.18 -19.72 1.39
N HIS A 73 -0.36 -20.19 0.44
CA HIS A 73 0.36 -21.48 0.47
C HIS A 73 -0.54 -22.73 0.65
N ARG A 74 -1.84 -22.63 0.36
CA ARG A 74 -2.75 -23.77 0.41
C ARG A 74 -2.78 -24.53 -0.91
N ILE A 75 -3.10 -25.82 -0.79
CA ILE A 75 -3.34 -26.69 -1.93
C ILE A 75 -4.63 -26.26 -2.63
N PHE A 76 -4.52 -25.88 -3.89
CA PHE A 76 -5.63 -25.61 -4.79
C PHE A 76 -5.96 -26.85 -5.63
N ARG A 77 -7.26 -27.18 -5.70
CA ARG A 77 -7.80 -28.28 -6.47
C ARG A 77 -8.95 -27.75 -7.36
N PRO A 78 -8.78 -27.71 -8.68
CA PRO A 78 -9.86 -27.43 -9.62
C PRO A 78 -11.04 -28.41 -9.45
N GLY A 79 -12.27 -27.95 -9.65
CA GLY A 79 -13.49 -28.71 -9.38
C GLY A 79 -13.88 -29.73 -10.46
N ARG A 80 -13.11 -29.88 -11.55
CA ARG A 80 -13.40 -30.86 -12.62
C ARG A 80 -12.23 -31.81 -12.88
N PRO A 81 -12.45 -33.14 -12.81
CA PRO A 81 -11.45 -34.15 -13.13
C PRO A 81 -11.53 -34.52 -14.61
N GLU A 82 -11.05 -33.66 -15.49
CA GLU A 82 -10.81 -34.06 -16.89
C GLU A 82 -9.35 -33.75 -17.22
N THR A 83 -8.51 -34.79 -17.09
CA THR A 83 -7.06 -34.91 -17.37
C THR A 83 -6.09 -34.29 -16.35
N ASP A 84 -5.15 -35.12 -15.87
CA ASP A 84 -3.92 -34.82 -15.08
C ASP A 84 -3.87 -33.47 -14.33
N VAL A 85 -4.85 -33.22 -13.47
CA VAL A 85 -4.90 -32.00 -12.68
C VAL A 85 -3.88 -32.08 -11.55
N ARG A 86 -2.73 -31.42 -11.74
CA ARG A 86 -1.72 -31.26 -10.70
C ARG A 86 -2.23 -30.30 -9.64
N GLU A 87 -2.26 -30.76 -8.40
CA GLU A 87 -2.40 -29.90 -7.23
C GLU A 87 -1.28 -28.86 -7.23
N SER A 88 -1.58 -27.62 -6.86
CA SER A 88 -0.57 -26.58 -6.70
C SER A 88 -0.78 -25.84 -5.38
N ASN A 89 0.33 -25.37 -4.80
CA ASN A 89 0.28 -24.42 -3.69
C ASN A 89 0.11 -23.04 -4.28
N ILE A 90 -1.06 -22.43 -4.09
CA ILE A 90 -1.30 -21.07 -4.57
C ILE A 90 -0.56 -20.06 -3.71
N ASP A 91 -0.14 -18.98 -4.36
CA ASP A 91 0.46 -17.83 -3.70
C ASP A 91 -0.48 -16.63 -3.79
N VAL A 92 -0.45 -15.78 -2.77
CA VAL A 92 -1.29 -14.58 -2.67
C VAL A 92 -0.37 -13.37 -2.55
N ASP A 93 -0.42 -12.51 -3.55
CA ASP A 93 0.37 -11.28 -3.64
C ASP A 93 -0.56 -10.07 -3.66
N ASP A 94 -0.56 -9.30 -2.59
CA ASP A 94 -1.32 -8.07 -2.41
C ASP A 94 -0.46 -6.81 -2.45
N GLU A 95 0.87 -6.94 -2.54
CA GLU A 95 1.82 -5.83 -2.72
C GLU A 95 2.11 -5.56 -4.21
N PHE A 96 1.87 -6.57 -5.05
CA PHE A 96 2.03 -6.51 -6.51
C PHE A 96 3.45 -6.11 -6.95
N LEU A 97 4.46 -6.52 -6.18
CA LEU A 97 5.86 -6.26 -6.49
C LEU A 97 6.30 -7.01 -7.76
N GLY A 98 7.06 -6.34 -8.61
CA GLY A 98 7.43 -6.81 -9.94
C GLY A 98 6.30 -6.64 -10.97
N VAL A 99 6.39 -7.37 -12.08
CA VAL A 99 5.40 -7.29 -13.16
C VAL A 99 4.22 -8.20 -12.85
N THR A 100 3.02 -7.63 -12.75
CA THR A 100 1.76 -8.38 -12.68
C THR A 100 0.88 -8.06 -13.88
N THR A 101 0.58 -9.07 -14.70
CA THR A 101 -0.36 -8.92 -15.81
C THR A 101 -1.79 -8.96 -15.29
N VAL A 102 -2.53 -7.87 -15.52
CA VAL A 102 -3.90 -7.68 -15.04
C VAL A 102 -4.95 -7.95 -16.11
N ALA A 103 -4.57 -7.85 -17.38
CA ALA A 103 -5.37 -8.23 -18.53
C ALA A 103 -4.46 -8.63 -19.71
N GLU A 104 -4.90 -9.61 -20.51
CA GLU A 104 -4.21 -10.02 -21.74
C GLU A 104 -5.22 -10.49 -22.78
N HIS A 105 -5.15 -9.93 -23.99
CA HIS A 105 -5.93 -10.41 -25.12
C HIS A 105 -5.24 -11.61 -25.79
N GLU A 106 -6.02 -12.46 -26.46
CA GLU A 106 -5.45 -13.50 -27.32
C GLU A 106 -4.56 -12.88 -28.41
N ASN A 107 -3.40 -13.50 -28.64
CA ASN A 107 -2.42 -13.03 -29.63
C ASN A 107 -1.96 -11.58 -29.40
N ALA A 108 -1.74 -11.20 -28.13
CA ALA A 108 -1.24 -9.89 -27.73
C ALA A 108 -0.07 -9.40 -28.62
N GLN A 109 -0.28 -8.26 -29.27
CA GLN A 109 0.59 -7.67 -30.29
C GLN A 109 1.62 -6.71 -29.68
N PHE A 110 1.36 -6.20 -28.47
CA PHE A 110 2.21 -5.27 -27.73
C PHE A 110 2.10 -5.50 -26.21
N ASP A 111 3.06 -4.99 -25.46
CA ASP A 111 3.04 -4.94 -24.00
C ASP A 111 2.86 -3.49 -23.52
N MET A 112 1.97 -3.29 -22.55
CA MET A 112 1.70 -2.01 -21.89
C MET A 112 2.00 -2.15 -20.40
N TYR A 113 2.95 -1.36 -19.90
CA TYR A 113 3.37 -1.36 -18.50
C TYR A 113 2.89 -0.09 -17.78
N PHE A 114 2.23 -0.27 -16.66
CA PHE A 114 1.71 0.81 -15.80
C PHE A 114 2.57 0.90 -14.53
N ILE A 115 3.32 1.98 -14.41
CA ILE A 115 4.35 2.19 -13.38
C ILE A 115 3.85 3.25 -12.41
N HIS A 116 3.66 2.86 -11.15
CA HIS A 116 3.20 3.77 -10.08
C HIS A 116 4.31 4.73 -9.64
N GLY A 117 3.92 5.76 -8.87
CA GLY A 117 4.84 6.74 -8.29
C GLY A 117 5.30 6.40 -6.87
N LEU A 118 6.07 7.34 -6.29
CA LEU A 118 6.49 7.28 -4.88
C LEU A 118 5.28 7.14 -3.96
N GLY A 119 5.39 6.33 -2.89
CA GLY A 119 4.32 6.10 -1.91
C GLY A 119 3.02 5.55 -2.47
N GLY A 120 3.03 5.17 -3.76
CA GLY A 120 1.92 4.53 -4.43
C GLY A 120 2.06 3.02 -4.37
N HIS A 121 0.94 2.33 -4.46
CA HIS A 121 0.88 0.88 -4.58
C HIS A 121 0.42 0.51 -6.00
N ALA A 122 1.05 -0.50 -6.60
CA ALA A 122 0.96 -0.77 -8.04
C ALA A 122 -0.47 -0.97 -8.55
N PHE A 123 -1.36 -1.50 -7.71
CA PHE A 123 -2.77 -1.63 -8.06
C PHE A 123 -3.58 -0.36 -7.75
N THR A 124 -3.43 0.22 -6.56
CA THR A 124 -4.33 1.26 -6.05
C THR A 124 -4.04 2.64 -6.66
N THR A 125 -2.83 2.88 -7.19
CA THR A 125 -2.51 4.10 -7.94
C THR A 125 -3.46 4.31 -9.13
N TRP A 126 -3.86 3.23 -9.80
CA TRP A 126 -4.72 3.28 -10.99
C TRP A 126 -6.19 2.98 -10.69
N CYS A 127 -6.51 2.72 -9.42
CA CYS A 127 -7.86 2.39 -8.97
C CYS A 127 -8.58 3.64 -8.45
N ASN A 128 -9.85 3.78 -8.81
CA ASN A 128 -10.72 4.81 -8.27
C ASN A 128 -10.86 4.70 -6.74
N ASP A 129 -11.24 5.80 -6.09
CA ASP A 129 -11.49 5.85 -4.64
C ASP A 129 -12.99 5.71 -4.29
N THR A 130 -13.78 5.14 -5.20
CA THR A 130 -15.23 4.97 -5.03
C THR A 130 -15.57 3.69 -4.26
N ALA A 131 -16.83 3.55 -3.87
CA ALA A 131 -17.33 2.36 -3.17
C ALA A 131 -17.34 1.08 -4.04
N VAL A 132 -16.96 1.14 -5.31
CA VAL A 132 -16.71 -0.04 -6.15
C VAL A 132 -15.36 0.18 -6.84
N PRO A 133 -14.31 -0.56 -6.47
CA PRO A 133 -12.99 -0.35 -7.05
C PRO A 133 -13.06 -0.63 -8.54
N GLN A 134 -12.65 0.35 -9.34
CA GLN A 134 -12.42 0.19 -10.77
C GLN A 134 -11.00 0.66 -11.07
N MET A 135 -10.24 -0.21 -11.71
CA MET A 135 -8.85 -0.01 -12.07
C MET A 135 -8.76 0.00 -13.60
N TRP A 136 -8.77 1.18 -14.19
CA TRP A 136 -8.97 1.36 -15.64
C TRP A 136 -7.96 0.62 -16.53
N PRO A 137 -6.66 0.39 -16.14
CA PRO A 137 -5.75 -0.47 -16.90
C PRO A 137 -6.22 -1.93 -17.04
N LYS A 138 -7.05 -2.40 -16.10
CA LYS A 138 -7.63 -3.75 -16.08
C LYS A 138 -9.07 -3.75 -16.59
N ASP A 139 -9.87 -2.79 -16.17
CA ASP A 139 -11.33 -2.86 -16.30
C ASP A 139 -11.90 -2.17 -17.55
N PHE A 140 -11.20 -1.18 -18.12
CA PHE A 140 -11.73 -0.35 -19.21
C PHE A 140 -10.83 -0.32 -20.45
N PHE A 141 -9.53 -0.10 -20.24
CA PHE A 141 -8.59 0.15 -21.33
C PHE A 141 -8.37 -1.06 -22.24
N PRO A 142 -8.28 -2.30 -21.73
CA PRO A 142 -8.21 -3.50 -22.57
C PRO A 142 -9.39 -3.56 -23.56
N ASP A 143 -10.62 -3.43 -23.08
CA ASP A 143 -11.83 -3.44 -23.92
C ASP A 143 -11.82 -2.29 -24.95
N ASN A 144 -11.36 -1.09 -24.55
CA ASN A 144 -11.24 0.04 -25.47
C ASN A 144 -10.18 -0.18 -26.56
N VAL A 145 -9.11 -0.92 -26.25
CA VAL A 145 -8.11 -1.35 -27.23
C VAL A 145 -8.73 -2.37 -28.19
N GLU A 146 -9.34 -3.44 -27.68
CA GLU A 146 -9.90 -4.52 -28.52
C GLU A 146 -11.04 -4.04 -29.42
N ALA A 147 -11.80 -3.03 -29.00
CA ALA A 147 -12.84 -2.40 -29.81
C ALA A 147 -12.30 -1.68 -31.06
N LYS A 148 -10.99 -1.41 -31.15
CA LYS A 148 -10.40 -0.60 -32.22
C LYS A 148 -9.70 -1.49 -33.27
N PRO A 149 -9.81 -1.14 -34.56
CA PRO A 149 -9.05 -1.83 -35.60
C PRO A 149 -7.56 -1.58 -35.42
N ARG A 150 -6.73 -2.54 -35.81
CA ARG A 150 -5.27 -2.40 -35.80
C ARG A 150 -4.82 -1.31 -36.77
N ASP A 151 -5.31 -1.35 -38.01
CA ASP A 151 -5.12 -0.30 -39.00
C ASP A 151 -6.35 0.63 -38.99
N PRO A 152 -6.19 1.93 -38.65
CA PRO A 152 -7.30 2.90 -38.71
C PRO A 152 -7.97 3.01 -40.08
N ASN A 153 -7.27 2.64 -41.16
CA ASN A 153 -7.79 2.69 -42.53
C ASN A 153 -8.51 1.40 -42.95
N ASP A 154 -8.44 0.33 -42.15
CA ASP A 154 -9.19 -0.92 -42.34
C ASP A 154 -10.02 -1.27 -41.09
N PRO A 155 -11.24 -0.70 -40.98
CA PRO A 155 -12.12 -0.93 -39.83
C PRO A 155 -12.58 -2.39 -39.66
N THR A 156 -12.50 -3.19 -40.72
CA THR A 156 -12.92 -4.61 -40.77
C THR A 156 -11.79 -5.59 -40.48
N GLY A 157 -10.54 -5.10 -40.45
CA GLY A 157 -9.35 -5.89 -40.22
C GLY A 157 -9.19 -6.39 -38.79
N ALA A 158 -8.00 -6.93 -38.51
CA ALA A 158 -7.64 -7.42 -37.19
C ALA A 158 -7.83 -6.33 -36.12
N ARG A 159 -8.34 -6.71 -34.95
CA ARG A 159 -8.42 -5.81 -33.79
C ARG A 159 -7.05 -5.63 -33.15
N LEU A 160 -6.90 -4.55 -32.39
CA LEU A 160 -5.75 -4.41 -31.50
C LEU A 160 -5.86 -5.43 -30.37
N ALA A 161 -4.74 -6.10 -30.10
CA ALA A 161 -4.63 -7.04 -29.00
C ALA A 161 -3.38 -6.68 -28.19
N GLY A 162 -3.51 -6.61 -26.86
CA GLY A 162 -2.44 -6.16 -25.98
C GLY A 162 -2.34 -6.99 -24.71
N ARG A 163 -1.17 -6.91 -24.08
CA ARG A 163 -0.93 -7.39 -22.72
C ARG A 163 -0.73 -6.18 -21.81
N PHE A 164 -1.50 -6.12 -20.73
CA PHE A 164 -1.54 -4.98 -19.81
C PHE A 164 -1.05 -5.41 -18.44
N SER A 165 0.04 -4.82 -17.99
CA SER A 165 0.69 -5.18 -16.73
C SER A 165 0.94 -3.96 -15.87
N ILE A 166 0.70 -4.08 -14.57
CA ILE A 166 1.21 -3.13 -13.58
C ILE A 166 2.61 -3.56 -13.15
N VAL A 167 3.46 -2.60 -12.80
CA VAL A 167 4.79 -2.88 -12.29
C VAL A 167 4.93 -2.27 -10.92
N GLY A 168 4.99 -3.13 -9.91
CA GLY A 168 5.33 -2.75 -8.54
C GLY A 168 6.83 -2.69 -8.35
N TYR A 169 7.29 -1.67 -7.65
CA TYR A 169 8.61 -1.63 -7.03
C TYR A 169 8.43 -1.05 -5.63
N HIS A 170 9.41 -1.28 -4.75
CA HIS A 170 9.31 -0.80 -3.37
C HIS A 170 9.34 0.74 -3.37
N ALA A 171 8.15 1.35 -3.35
CA ALA A 171 7.96 2.79 -3.32
C ALA A 171 7.33 3.26 -2.01
N ASN A 172 6.89 2.34 -1.15
CA ASN A 172 6.34 2.61 0.16
C ASN A 172 7.44 2.44 1.22
N ALA A 173 7.71 3.51 1.99
CA ALA A 173 8.69 3.48 3.08
C ALA A 173 8.24 2.59 4.26
N LEU A 174 6.93 2.34 4.35
CA LEU A 174 6.25 1.65 5.46
C LEU A 174 6.30 0.12 5.41
N THR A 175 6.44 -0.50 4.22
CA THR A 175 6.34 -1.97 4.07
C THR A 175 7.63 -2.62 3.58
N SER A 176 8.72 -1.87 3.43
CA SER A 176 9.94 -2.32 2.76
C SER A 176 11.16 -2.17 3.65
N TRP A 177 11.92 -3.26 3.81
CA TRP A 177 13.17 -3.41 4.58
C TRP A 177 14.35 -2.53 4.06
N SER A 178 14.12 -1.36 3.48
CA SER A 178 15.21 -0.45 3.16
C SER A 178 14.78 1.01 3.23
N ALA A 179 15.20 1.68 4.30
CA ALA A 179 15.29 3.13 4.41
C ALA A 179 16.23 3.77 3.36
N THR A 180 16.71 3.04 2.34
CA THR A 180 17.76 3.47 1.39
C THR A 180 17.36 3.48 -0.10
N MET A 181 16.07 3.40 -0.44
CA MET A 181 15.64 3.34 -1.84
C MET A 181 15.85 4.68 -2.57
N THR A 182 16.57 4.68 -3.70
CA THR A 182 16.81 5.86 -4.55
C THR A 182 16.19 5.66 -5.94
N ILE A 183 16.04 6.73 -6.76
CA ILE A 183 15.62 6.59 -8.18
C ILE A 183 16.50 5.57 -8.92
N GLU A 184 17.81 5.58 -8.66
CA GLU A 184 18.78 4.65 -9.25
C GLU A 184 18.45 3.19 -8.90
N LYS A 185 18.16 2.91 -7.63
CA LYS A 185 17.82 1.55 -7.16
C LYS A 185 16.46 1.11 -7.69
N ALA A 186 15.45 1.98 -7.64
CA ALA A 186 14.13 1.68 -8.19
C ALA A 186 14.19 1.40 -9.70
N ALA A 187 15.03 2.15 -10.44
CA ALA A 187 15.27 1.90 -11.86
C ALA A 187 15.94 0.55 -12.10
N GLN A 188 16.87 0.15 -11.23
CA GLN A 188 17.52 -1.17 -11.29
C GLN A 188 16.54 -2.31 -11.02
N GLU A 189 15.64 -2.16 -10.04
CA GLU A 189 14.57 -3.13 -9.78
C GLU A 189 13.63 -3.24 -10.98
N LEU A 190 13.16 -2.10 -11.52
CA LEU A 190 12.33 -2.05 -12.71
C LEU A 190 12.97 -2.80 -13.88
N LEU A 191 14.26 -2.55 -14.16
CA LEU A 191 15.01 -3.25 -15.21
C LEU A 191 15.07 -4.76 -14.97
N THR A 192 15.30 -5.16 -13.73
CA THR A 192 15.37 -6.58 -13.35
C THR A 192 14.02 -7.25 -13.56
N HIS A 193 12.93 -6.63 -13.10
CA HIS A 193 11.57 -7.15 -13.29
C HIS A 193 11.19 -7.26 -14.76
N LEU A 194 11.49 -6.24 -15.58
CA LEU A 194 11.24 -6.30 -17.03
C LEU A 194 12.08 -7.37 -17.74
N SER A 195 13.32 -7.59 -17.31
CA SER A 195 14.20 -8.62 -17.90
C SER A 195 13.73 -10.04 -17.60
N VAL A 196 13.10 -10.27 -16.45
CA VAL A 196 12.50 -11.57 -16.08
C VAL A 196 11.18 -11.78 -16.78
N ASP A 197 10.38 -10.72 -16.93
CA ASP A 197 9.07 -10.77 -17.55
C ASP A 197 9.13 -11.04 -19.06
N ARG A 198 10.13 -10.47 -19.74
CA ARG A 198 10.25 -10.58 -21.20
C ARG A 198 11.15 -11.75 -21.59
N PRO A 199 10.63 -12.74 -22.34
CA PRO A 199 11.46 -13.81 -22.89
C PRO A 199 12.56 -13.26 -23.80
N GLU A 200 13.70 -13.94 -23.82
CA GLU A 200 14.79 -13.61 -24.75
C GLU A 200 14.29 -13.64 -26.20
N GLY A 201 14.62 -12.61 -26.98
CA GLY A 201 14.16 -12.47 -28.36
C GLY A 201 12.74 -11.93 -28.53
N CYS A 202 12.03 -11.54 -27.46
CA CYS A 202 10.68 -10.98 -27.56
C CYS A 202 10.67 -9.62 -28.28
N LYS A 203 10.10 -9.59 -29.50
CA LYS A 203 10.05 -8.40 -30.38
C LYS A 203 8.78 -7.55 -30.22
N ARG A 204 7.89 -7.88 -29.29
CA ARG A 204 6.63 -7.12 -29.11
C ARG A 204 6.93 -5.68 -28.69
N PRO A 205 6.35 -4.67 -29.36
CA PRO A 205 6.45 -3.28 -28.94
C PRO A 205 6.04 -3.07 -27.49
N MET A 206 6.73 -2.16 -26.82
CA MET A 206 6.53 -1.79 -25.42
C MET A 206 6.01 -0.36 -25.32
N PHE A 207 5.03 -0.18 -24.44
CA PHE A 207 4.47 1.10 -24.07
C PHE A 207 4.47 1.25 -22.55
N PHE A 208 4.69 2.47 -22.07
CA PHE A 208 4.75 2.76 -20.64
C PHE A 208 3.77 3.86 -20.26
N ALA A 209 2.92 3.64 -19.27
CA ALA A 209 2.17 4.68 -18.58
C ALA A 209 2.77 4.86 -17.19
N CYS A 210 3.28 6.05 -16.90
CA CYS A 210 4.06 6.30 -15.70
C CYS A 210 3.42 7.44 -14.91
N HIS A 211 3.14 7.22 -13.62
CA HIS A 211 2.59 8.26 -12.76
C HIS A 211 3.66 8.84 -11.83
N SER A 212 3.67 10.16 -11.65
CA SER A 212 4.51 10.86 -10.67
C SER A 212 5.99 10.45 -10.81
N LEU A 213 6.67 10.11 -9.70
CA LEU A 213 8.07 9.65 -9.67
C LEU A 213 8.35 8.42 -10.57
N GLY A 214 7.35 7.58 -10.83
CA GLY A 214 7.48 6.41 -11.70
C GLY A 214 7.96 6.78 -13.11
N GLY A 215 7.64 8.00 -13.57
CA GLY A 215 8.17 8.53 -14.82
C GLY A 215 9.68 8.75 -14.78
N LEU A 216 10.21 9.30 -13.69
CA LEU A 216 11.65 9.50 -13.51
C LEU A 216 12.40 8.17 -13.33
N VAL A 217 11.80 7.21 -12.61
CA VAL A 217 12.32 5.84 -12.50
C VAL A 217 12.41 5.19 -13.87
N THR A 218 11.39 5.35 -14.71
CA THR A 218 11.38 4.83 -16.09
C THR A 218 12.45 5.51 -16.95
N CYS A 219 12.59 6.83 -16.87
CA CYS A 219 13.66 7.55 -17.57
C CYS A 219 15.05 7.04 -17.16
N GLN A 220 15.31 6.91 -15.86
CA GLN A 220 16.58 6.41 -15.35
C GLN A 220 16.85 4.95 -15.78
N ALA A 221 15.83 4.09 -15.80
CA ALA A 221 15.94 2.72 -16.30
C ALA A 221 16.34 2.69 -17.79
N LEU A 222 15.71 3.54 -18.61
CA LEU A 222 16.08 3.67 -20.03
C LEU A 222 17.48 4.25 -20.20
N ILE A 223 17.92 5.18 -19.34
CA ILE A 223 19.30 5.68 -19.34
C ILE A 223 20.29 4.56 -19.06
N HIS A 224 20.06 3.74 -18.03
CA HIS A 224 20.93 2.61 -17.72
C HIS A 224 21.05 1.60 -18.87
N ALA A 225 19.95 1.38 -19.60
CA ALA A 225 19.90 0.41 -20.68
C ALA A 225 20.41 0.97 -22.02
N LEU A 226 20.15 2.24 -22.33
CA LEU A 226 20.25 2.78 -23.70
C LEU A 226 21.29 3.90 -23.87
N HIS A 227 21.70 4.58 -22.80
CA HIS A 227 22.62 5.72 -22.90
C HIS A 227 24.09 5.28 -22.91
N GLU A 228 24.94 5.90 -23.73
CA GLU A 228 26.36 5.53 -23.88
C GLU A 228 27.16 5.70 -22.58
N ASP A 229 26.93 6.79 -21.82
CA ASP A 229 27.55 7.02 -20.50
C ASP A 229 26.96 6.17 -19.35
N SER A 230 26.44 4.98 -19.62
CA SER A 230 25.97 4.09 -18.55
C SER A 230 27.16 3.67 -17.69
N LYS A 231 27.05 3.87 -16.36
CA LYS A 231 28.15 3.63 -15.40
C LYS A 231 28.60 2.16 -15.31
N ARG A 232 27.93 1.23 -16.02
CA ARG A 232 28.14 -0.23 -15.95
C ARG A 232 27.99 -0.91 -17.32
N PRO A 233 28.98 -0.79 -18.23
CA PRO A 233 28.85 -1.26 -19.62
C PRO A 233 28.57 -2.77 -19.76
N GLY A 234 29.05 -3.61 -18.84
CA GLY A 234 28.76 -5.07 -18.87
C GLY A 234 27.32 -5.44 -18.49
N GLN A 235 26.68 -4.71 -17.57
CA GLN A 235 25.27 -4.90 -17.22
C GLN A 235 24.34 -4.26 -18.25
N GLN A 236 24.79 -3.18 -18.87
CA GLN A 236 24.05 -2.46 -19.91
C GLN A 236 23.69 -3.36 -21.09
N GLU A 237 24.60 -4.21 -21.58
CA GLU A 237 24.32 -5.09 -22.74
C GLU A 237 23.17 -6.07 -22.45
N GLY A 238 23.08 -6.58 -21.22
CA GLY A 238 21.97 -7.44 -20.79
C GLY A 238 20.63 -6.70 -20.80
N TYR A 239 20.60 -5.48 -20.26
CA TYR A 239 19.37 -4.66 -20.25
C TYR A 239 19.01 -4.11 -21.63
N LYS A 240 20.00 -3.77 -22.46
CA LYS A 240 19.76 -3.27 -23.83
C LYS A 240 18.95 -4.28 -24.64
N LYS A 241 19.23 -5.58 -24.52
CA LYS A 241 18.47 -6.66 -25.18
C LYS A 241 16.99 -6.73 -24.78
N VAL A 242 16.62 -6.20 -23.61
CA VAL A 242 15.21 -6.12 -23.19
C VAL A 242 14.45 -5.09 -24.03
N PHE A 243 15.13 -4.00 -24.41
CA PHE A 243 14.55 -2.87 -25.14
C PHE A 243 14.94 -2.82 -26.61
N PHE A 244 15.89 -3.63 -27.07
CA PHE A 244 16.35 -3.69 -28.45
C PHE A 244 16.37 -5.12 -28.95
N GLN A 245 15.83 -5.32 -30.15
CA GLN A 245 15.90 -6.59 -30.89
C GLN A 245 16.18 -6.28 -32.36
N ASP A 246 17.15 -6.98 -32.96
CA ASP A 246 17.57 -6.80 -34.35
C ASP A 246 17.89 -5.34 -34.75
N GLY A 247 18.45 -4.56 -33.81
CA GLY A 247 18.77 -3.15 -34.03
C GLY A 247 17.57 -2.20 -33.94
N GLU A 248 16.37 -2.70 -33.62
CA GLU A 248 15.19 -1.88 -33.41
C GLU A 248 14.88 -1.66 -31.93
N CYS A 249 14.67 -0.39 -31.55
CA CYS A 249 14.12 -0.04 -30.25
C CYS A 249 12.67 -0.54 -30.13
N LEU A 250 12.39 -1.36 -29.13
CA LEU A 250 11.07 -1.90 -28.82
C LEU A 250 10.18 -0.93 -28.05
N VAL A 251 10.74 0.12 -27.43
CA VAL A 251 9.94 1.16 -26.77
C VAL A 251 9.32 2.07 -27.82
N LYS A 252 8.00 2.02 -27.96
CA LYS A 252 7.28 2.74 -29.02
C LYS A 252 6.32 3.82 -28.50
N GLY A 253 6.27 4.02 -27.19
CA GLY A 253 5.59 5.17 -26.60
C GLY A 253 5.68 5.23 -25.07
N ILE A 254 5.76 6.44 -24.52
CA ILE A 254 5.74 6.69 -23.06
C ILE A 254 4.72 7.77 -22.74
N PHE A 255 3.81 7.49 -21.82
CA PHE A 255 2.74 8.38 -21.38
C PHE A 255 3.01 8.77 -19.92
N PHE A 256 3.42 10.01 -19.70
CA PHE A 256 3.69 10.53 -18.37
C PHE A 256 2.44 11.17 -17.78
N PHE A 257 2.14 10.86 -16.52
CA PHE A 257 1.02 11.39 -15.77
C PHE A 257 1.56 12.12 -14.54
N GLY A 258 1.58 13.45 -14.60
CA GLY A 258 2.06 14.28 -13.49
C GLY A 258 3.53 14.00 -13.15
N THR A 259 4.40 13.73 -14.12
CA THR A 259 5.82 13.52 -13.82
C THR A 259 6.55 14.88 -13.74
N PRO A 260 7.21 15.20 -12.61
CA PRO A 260 7.79 16.52 -12.39
C PRO A 260 9.19 16.63 -13.01
N PHE A 261 9.28 17.03 -14.27
CA PHE A 261 10.56 17.15 -15.00
C PHE A 261 11.29 18.50 -14.82
N ALA A 262 10.62 19.54 -14.31
CA ALA A 262 11.20 20.87 -14.21
C ALA A 262 12.24 20.98 -13.07
N GLY A 263 13.52 20.89 -13.45
CA GLY A 263 14.68 20.92 -12.54
C GLY A 263 14.88 22.19 -11.69
N SER A 264 14.28 23.33 -12.06
CA SER A 264 14.51 24.61 -11.35
C SER A 264 13.69 24.79 -10.06
N ARG A 265 12.86 23.80 -9.69
CA ARG A 265 12.02 23.82 -8.47
C ARG A 265 12.04 22.48 -7.71
N LEU A 266 13.12 21.69 -7.76
CA LEU A 266 13.20 20.39 -7.04
C LEU A 266 12.94 20.48 -5.53
N ALA A 267 13.32 21.59 -4.88
CA ALA A 267 13.00 21.78 -3.47
C ALA A 267 11.48 21.81 -3.23
N LEU A 268 10.71 22.39 -4.16
CA LEU A 268 9.26 22.33 -4.14
C LEU A 268 8.75 20.94 -4.50
N VAL A 269 9.23 20.32 -5.58
CA VAL A 269 8.81 18.97 -5.98
C VAL A 269 9.06 17.94 -4.87
N SER A 270 10.20 18.00 -4.17
CA SER A 270 10.52 17.13 -3.04
C SER A 270 9.58 17.36 -1.85
N SER A 271 9.36 18.61 -1.43
CA SER A 271 8.39 18.94 -0.35
C SER A 271 6.94 18.57 -0.70
N VAL A 272 6.58 18.67 -1.98
CA VAL A 272 5.29 18.30 -2.55
C VAL A 272 5.14 16.78 -2.57
N LEU A 273 6.13 16.02 -3.05
CA LEU A 273 6.11 14.56 -3.05
C LEU A 273 6.07 13.97 -1.63
N VAL A 274 6.74 14.60 -0.65
CA VAL A 274 6.66 14.23 0.79
C VAL A 274 5.23 14.38 1.29
N LYS A 275 4.64 15.57 1.16
CA LYS A 275 3.28 15.90 1.66
C LYS A 275 2.19 15.09 0.94
N VAL A 276 2.45 14.64 -0.28
CA VAL A 276 1.48 13.99 -1.16
C VAL A 276 1.60 12.48 -1.18
N PHE A 277 2.75 11.91 -0.87
CA PHE A 277 2.94 10.46 -0.99
C PHE A 277 3.58 9.80 0.23
N GLY A 278 3.92 10.52 1.29
CA GLY A 278 4.48 9.88 2.50
C GLY A 278 5.83 9.21 2.25
N GLY A 279 6.74 9.90 1.55
CA GLY A 279 8.00 9.34 1.07
C GLY A 279 9.13 9.27 2.11
N ASN A 280 10.07 8.35 1.86
CA ASN A 280 11.33 8.15 2.59
C ASN A 280 12.24 9.41 2.59
N GLY A 281 12.67 9.85 3.77
CA GLY A 281 13.60 10.97 3.98
C GLY A 281 14.88 10.88 3.14
N GLU A 282 15.48 9.70 2.95
CA GLU A 282 16.70 9.52 2.14
C GLU A 282 16.48 9.62 0.63
N LEU A 283 15.36 9.09 0.09
CA LEU A 283 14.99 9.26 -1.32
C LEU A 283 14.79 10.74 -1.63
N ILE A 284 14.18 11.43 -0.68
CA ILE A 284 13.91 12.87 -0.73
C ILE A 284 15.19 13.67 -0.52
N ASP A 285 16.12 13.24 0.32
CA ASP A 285 17.43 13.87 0.48
C ASP A 285 18.33 13.64 -0.72
N SER A 286 18.24 12.49 -1.41
CA SER A 286 18.85 12.28 -2.72
C SER A 286 18.28 13.22 -3.78
N LEU A 287 16.98 13.53 -3.72
CA LEU A 287 16.33 14.52 -4.59
C LEU A 287 16.68 15.98 -4.19
N LYS A 288 16.81 16.28 -2.89
CA LYS A 288 17.12 17.63 -2.36
C LYS A 288 18.59 18.01 -2.51
N HIS A 289 19.53 17.09 -2.27
CA HIS A 289 20.96 17.37 -2.29
C HIS A 289 21.62 17.27 -3.67
N LYS A 290 20.89 16.85 -4.71
CA LYS A 290 21.41 16.71 -6.07
C LYS A 290 20.42 17.23 -7.12
N SER A 291 20.08 18.52 -7.08
CA SER A 291 19.36 19.18 -8.19
C SER A 291 19.98 18.91 -9.56
N ASP A 292 21.30 18.70 -9.58
CA ASP A 292 22.09 18.29 -10.76
C ASP A 292 21.65 16.93 -11.32
N GLN A 293 21.22 15.98 -10.48
CA GLN A 293 20.79 14.65 -10.93
C GLN A 293 19.49 14.66 -11.74
N LEU A 294 18.51 15.52 -11.45
CA LEU A 294 17.28 15.54 -12.25
C LEU A 294 17.51 16.23 -13.60
N GLY A 295 18.28 17.33 -13.59
CA GLY A 295 18.75 17.97 -14.81
C GLY A 295 19.52 16.98 -15.69
N ASP A 296 20.38 16.15 -15.08
CA ASP A 296 21.09 15.07 -15.74
C ASP A 296 20.15 13.99 -16.29
N ILE A 297 19.14 13.55 -15.53
CA ILE A 297 18.14 12.58 -16.00
C ILE A 297 17.41 13.11 -17.23
N VAL A 298 16.87 14.32 -17.15
CA VAL A 298 16.14 14.93 -18.26
C VAL A 298 17.05 15.15 -19.46
N GLY A 299 18.28 15.62 -19.24
CA GLY A 299 19.28 15.83 -20.28
C GLY A 299 19.65 14.54 -21.01
N LYS A 300 20.03 13.49 -20.27
CA LYS A 300 20.39 12.17 -20.83
C LYS A 300 19.21 11.48 -21.48
N PHE A 301 18.02 11.60 -20.90
CA PHE A 301 16.81 11.05 -21.51
C PHE A 301 16.48 11.77 -22.83
N ASN A 302 16.65 13.11 -22.90
CA ASN A 302 16.52 13.85 -24.16
C ASN A 302 17.54 13.41 -25.22
N GLN A 303 18.76 13.03 -24.82
CA GLN A 303 19.74 12.44 -25.75
C GLN A 303 19.25 11.11 -26.32
N ILE A 304 18.66 10.24 -25.50
CA ILE A 304 18.02 9.01 -25.97
C ILE A 304 16.87 9.32 -26.92
N LEU A 305 15.96 10.24 -26.58
CA LEU A 305 14.84 10.60 -27.45
C LEU A 305 15.29 11.18 -28.81
N SER A 306 16.43 11.88 -28.82
CA SER A 306 16.98 12.50 -30.03
C SER A 306 17.81 11.55 -30.88
N HIS A 307 18.19 10.39 -30.36
CA HIS A 307 19.07 9.46 -31.05
C HIS A 307 18.30 8.72 -32.19
N PRO A 308 18.88 8.56 -33.40
CA PRO A 308 18.16 8.04 -34.56
C PRO A 308 17.53 6.65 -34.40
N GLU A 309 18.15 5.80 -33.57
CA GLU A 309 17.70 4.43 -33.29
C GLU A 309 16.58 4.38 -32.23
N THR A 310 16.35 5.45 -31.48
CA THR A 310 15.43 5.53 -30.33
C THR A 310 14.45 6.69 -30.50
N LYS A 311 13.62 6.62 -31.55
CA LYS A 311 12.54 7.59 -31.79
C LYS A 311 11.31 7.23 -30.95
N ILE A 312 11.37 7.51 -29.66
CA ILE A 312 10.30 7.18 -28.70
C ILE A 312 9.33 8.37 -28.61
N PRO A 313 8.07 8.22 -29.06
CA PRO A 313 7.05 9.25 -28.87
C PRO A 313 6.66 9.35 -27.40
N ILE A 314 6.44 10.57 -26.90
CA ILE A 314 5.97 10.78 -25.53
C ILE A 314 4.70 11.65 -25.47
N LEU A 315 3.85 11.39 -24.49
CA LEU A 315 2.68 12.20 -24.14
C LEU A 315 2.82 12.69 -22.71
N LEU A 316 2.65 13.99 -22.48
CA LEU A 316 2.75 14.59 -21.15
C LEU A 316 1.37 14.98 -20.64
N SER A 317 0.96 14.38 -19.53
CA SER A 317 -0.30 14.72 -18.86
C SER A 317 -0.03 15.53 -17.61
N TYR A 318 -0.82 16.59 -17.42
CA TYR A 318 -0.71 17.50 -16.27
C TYR A 318 -2.05 17.65 -15.55
N GLU A 319 -2.01 18.01 -14.28
CA GLU A 319 -3.22 18.13 -13.44
C GLU A 319 -3.94 19.48 -13.69
N LYS A 320 -5.27 19.50 -13.58
CA LYS A 320 -6.10 20.71 -13.74
C LYS A 320 -6.56 21.31 -12.42
N HIS A 321 -6.54 20.53 -11.34
CA HIS A 321 -6.89 21.00 -10.00
C HIS A 321 -5.66 21.01 -9.11
N PRO A 322 -5.46 22.06 -8.30
CA PRO A 322 -4.41 22.06 -7.31
C PRO A 322 -4.78 21.14 -6.15
N MET A 323 -3.80 20.49 -5.54
CA MET A 323 -4.00 19.81 -4.27
C MET A 323 -4.12 20.80 -3.12
N ARG A 324 -5.00 20.50 -2.17
CA ARG A 324 -5.19 21.30 -0.96
C ARG A 324 -3.88 21.36 -0.14
N GLY A 325 -3.40 22.57 0.13
CA GLY A 325 -2.18 22.80 0.92
C GLY A 325 -0.85 22.58 0.19
N VAL A 326 -0.88 22.11 -1.06
CA VAL A 326 0.32 21.77 -1.85
C VAL A 326 0.37 22.53 -3.19
N GLY A 327 -0.79 22.85 -3.77
CA GLY A 327 -0.86 23.51 -5.08
C GLY A 327 -0.71 22.51 -6.24
N PHE A 328 -0.21 23.00 -7.38
CA PHE A 328 0.12 22.18 -8.54
C PHE A 328 1.53 21.59 -8.40
N VAL A 329 1.66 20.27 -8.51
CA VAL A 329 2.91 19.52 -8.67
C VAL A 329 3.41 19.60 -10.10
N THR A 330 2.53 19.42 -11.07
CA THR A 330 2.85 19.46 -12.49
C THR A 330 1.83 20.34 -13.19
N ASP A 331 2.13 21.63 -13.30
CA ASP A 331 1.34 22.55 -14.10
C ASP A 331 1.69 22.46 -15.60
N HIS A 332 0.84 23.03 -16.45
CA HIS A 332 1.01 23.02 -17.90
C HIS A 332 2.38 23.53 -18.36
N ASN A 333 2.86 24.63 -17.75
CA ASN A 333 4.11 25.27 -18.14
C ASN A 333 5.32 24.40 -17.80
N SER A 334 5.28 23.71 -16.66
CA SER A 334 6.32 22.79 -16.20
C SER A 334 6.43 21.58 -17.13
N ALA A 335 5.29 21.01 -17.53
CA ALA A 335 5.25 19.88 -18.46
C ALA A 335 5.84 20.25 -19.83
N VAL A 336 5.44 21.38 -20.41
CA VAL A 336 5.87 21.81 -21.75
C VAL A 336 7.35 22.22 -21.80
N SER A 337 7.93 22.66 -20.67
CA SER A 337 9.32 23.15 -20.65
C SER A 337 10.40 22.08 -20.82
N SER A 338 10.08 20.81 -20.61
CA SER A 338 11.09 19.74 -20.51
C SER A 338 11.24 18.92 -21.79
N PHE A 339 10.20 18.87 -22.64
CA PHE A 339 10.19 18.13 -23.89
C PHE A 339 9.30 18.80 -24.94
N ASP A 340 9.69 18.72 -26.21
CA ASP A 340 8.81 19.06 -27.33
C ASP A 340 7.84 17.90 -27.60
N ALA A 341 6.75 17.87 -26.83
CA ALA A 341 5.82 16.76 -26.81
C ALA A 341 4.35 17.21 -26.74
N GLU A 342 3.47 16.32 -27.18
CA GLU A 342 2.03 16.52 -27.04
C GLU A 342 1.65 16.54 -25.56
N THR A 343 0.74 17.45 -25.17
CA THR A 343 0.28 17.58 -23.78
C THR A 343 -1.23 17.40 -23.65
N ILE A 344 -1.66 16.91 -22.48
CA ILE A 344 -3.07 16.74 -22.13
C ILE A 344 -3.33 17.13 -20.67
N GLY A 345 -4.26 18.05 -20.44
CA GLY A 345 -4.69 18.41 -19.10
C GLY A 345 -5.80 17.47 -18.60
N ILE A 346 -5.58 16.81 -17.48
CA ILE A 346 -6.51 15.87 -16.86
C ILE A 346 -7.30 16.58 -15.77
N ASP A 347 -8.62 16.39 -15.79
CA ASP A 347 -9.55 16.90 -14.77
C ASP A 347 -9.40 16.13 -13.45
N GLY A 348 -8.40 16.52 -12.67
CA GLY A 348 -8.03 15.91 -11.39
C GLY A 348 -6.87 16.68 -10.77
N ASP A 349 -6.61 16.39 -9.50
CA ASP A 349 -5.35 16.74 -8.82
C ASP A 349 -4.30 15.64 -9.01
N HIS A 350 -3.08 15.84 -8.51
CA HIS A 350 -1.97 14.91 -8.73
C HIS A 350 -2.23 13.47 -8.30
N ARG A 351 -3.05 13.26 -7.25
CA ARG A 351 -3.41 11.93 -6.77
C ARG A 351 -4.55 11.32 -7.60
N SER A 352 -5.56 12.13 -7.91
CA SER A 352 -6.79 11.68 -8.57
C SER A 352 -6.70 11.63 -10.10
N MET A 353 -5.70 12.27 -10.73
CA MET A 353 -5.59 12.35 -12.20
C MET A 353 -5.43 11.01 -12.93
N VAL A 354 -5.10 9.92 -12.22
CA VAL A 354 -5.00 8.56 -12.79
C VAL A 354 -6.05 7.59 -12.24
N LYS A 355 -7.03 8.09 -11.49
CA LYS A 355 -8.02 7.31 -10.74
C LYS A 355 -9.43 7.42 -11.34
N PHE A 356 -9.54 7.17 -12.64
CA PHE A 356 -10.82 7.26 -13.36
C PHE A 356 -11.84 6.26 -12.81
N ALA A 357 -13.00 6.76 -12.42
CA ALA A 357 -14.08 5.93 -11.89
C ALA A 357 -14.86 5.22 -13.00
N THR A 358 -14.96 5.81 -14.19
CA THR A 358 -15.70 5.23 -15.32
C THR A 358 -15.04 5.46 -16.67
N ALA A 359 -15.31 4.56 -17.63
CA ALA A 359 -14.91 4.71 -19.03
C ALA A 359 -15.55 5.91 -19.76
N HIS A 360 -16.52 6.59 -19.14
CA HIS A 360 -17.24 7.72 -19.73
C HIS A 360 -16.65 9.08 -19.34
N GLU A 361 -15.71 9.13 -18.40
CA GLU A 361 -15.03 10.37 -18.04
C GLU A 361 -14.31 10.98 -19.23
N MET A 362 -14.45 12.30 -19.41
CA MET A 362 -13.87 12.98 -20.57
C MET A 362 -12.34 12.88 -20.58
N SER A 363 -11.70 13.07 -19.42
CA SER A 363 -10.25 12.96 -19.27
C SER A 363 -9.75 11.56 -19.62
N TYR A 364 -10.41 10.52 -19.12
CA TYR A 364 -10.11 9.14 -19.48
C TYR A 364 -10.21 8.89 -20.98
N ARG A 365 -11.34 9.26 -21.61
CA ARG A 365 -11.57 9.05 -23.05
C ARG A 365 -10.51 9.73 -23.91
N LEU A 366 -10.12 10.94 -23.55
CA LEU A 366 -9.06 11.67 -24.26
C LEU A 366 -7.70 10.96 -24.12
N VAL A 367 -7.33 10.55 -22.90
CA VAL A 367 -6.09 9.82 -22.62
C VAL A 367 -6.06 8.48 -23.37
N ALA A 368 -7.09 7.65 -23.19
CA ALA A 368 -7.17 6.33 -23.80
C ALA A 368 -7.13 6.40 -25.34
N GLU A 369 -7.86 7.33 -25.96
CA GLU A 369 -7.86 7.53 -27.40
C GLU A 369 -6.49 7.98 -27.92
N LYS A 370 -5.76 8.83 -27.19
CA LYS A 370 -4.38 9.21 -27.54
C LYS A 370 -3.45 8.00 -27.46
N MET A 371 -3.49 7.26 -26.36
CA MET A 371 -2.67 6.05 -26.16
C MET A 371 -2.91 5.02 -27.26
N ILE A 372 -4.17 4.74 -27.60
CA ILE A 372 -4.56 3.83 -28.69
C ILE A 372 -3.99 4.28 -30.03
N ARG A 373 -4.03 5.58 -30.36
CA ARG A 373 -3.46 6.10 -31.61
C ARG A 373 -1.95 5.91 -31.69
N TYR A 374 -1.24 6.06 -30.58
CA TYR A 374 0.22 5.79 -30.53
C TYR A 374 0.49 4.31 -30.81
N ILE A 375 -0.30 3.42 -30.21
CA ILE A 375 -0.22 1.97 -30.44
C ILE A 375 -0.49 1.64 -31.92
N GLN A 376 -1.59 2.14 -32.50
CA GLN A 376 -1.95 1.90 -33.91
C GLN A 376 -0.85 2.37 -34.87
N ARG A 377 -0.32 3.58 -34.67
CA ARG A 377 0.78 4.12 -35.50
C ARG A 377 2.00 3.21 -35.44
N SER A 378 2.40 2.79 -34.25
CA SER A 378 3.55 1.90 -34.08
C SER A 378 3.37 0.55 -34.78
N LEU A 379 2.17 -0.04 -34.68
CA LEU A 379 1.87 -1.37 -35.23
C LEU A 379 1.60 -1.36 -36.74
N SER A 380 1.29 -0.18 -37.31
CA SER A 380 1.08 0.03 -38.74
C SER A 380 2.39 0.36 -39.46
N SER A 381 3.31 1.08 -38.80
CA SER A 381 4.62 1.43 -39.38
C SER A 381 5.63 0.29 -39.34
N SER A 382 5.53 -0.59 -38.34
CA SER A 382 6.30 -1.84 -38.33
C SER A 382 5.54 -2.82 -39.22
N GLY A 383 6.15 -3.31 -40.30
CA GLY A 383 5.60 -4.38 -41.16
C GLY A 383 5.51 -5.72 -40.43
N TYR A 384 4.82 -5.75 -39.29
CA TYR A 384 4.60 -6.90 -38.43
C TYR A 384 3.60 -7.82 -39.15
N ALA A 385 4.11 -8.56 -40.13
CA ALA A 385 3.43 -9.71 -40.67
C ALA A 385 3.19 -10.67 -39.50
N ALA A 386 1.92 -11.00 -39.27
CA ALA A 386 1.52 -11.99 -38.29
C ALA A 386 2.13 -13.36 -38.66
N SER A 387 3.35 -13.61 -38.21
CA SER A 387 3.96 -14.94 -38.21
C SER A 387 3.81 -15.51 -36.81
N THR A 388 2.76 -16.29 -36.62
CA THR A 388 2.68 -17.51 -35.78
C THR A 388 1.25 -18.03 -35.87
N ARG A 389 0.96 -18.71 -36.98
CA ARG A 389 -0.11 -19.70 -37.02
C ARG A 389 0.44 -20.91 -36.25
N PRO A 390 -0.18 -21.39 -35.16
CA PRO A 390 0.22 -22.68 -34.60
C PRO A 390 -0.15 -23.73 -35.64
N GLU A 391 0.86 -24.41 -36.20
CA GLU A 391 0.62 -25.70 -36.84
C GLU A 391 -0.05 -26.60 -35.81
N LYS A 392 -1.19 -27.17 -36.20
CA LYS A 392 -1.75 -28.31 -35.48
C LYS A 392 -0.68 -29.39 -35.50
N ALA A 393 -0.03 -29.62 -34.37
CA ALA A 393 0.80 -30.79 -34.15
C ALA A 393 -0.11 -32.03 -34.27
N SER A 394 -0.07 -32.67 -35.44
CA SER A 394 -0.49 -34.04 -35.59
C SER A 394 0.45 -34.89 -34.73
N LEU A 395 -0.13 -35.58 -33.75
CA LEU A 395 0.52 -36.62 -32.98
C LEU A 395 1.11 -37.67 -33.93
N VAL A 396 2.43 -37.72 -34.00
CA VAL A 396 3.14 -38.94 -34.37
C VAL A 396 4.23 -39.12 -33.32
N ASP A 397 4.06 -40.17 -32.53
CA ASP A 397 5.03 -40.65 -31.55
C ASP A 397 6.36 -40.99 -32.24
N GLU A 398 7.45 -40.36 -31.79
CA GLU A 398 8.78 -41.00 -31.85
C GLU A 398 9.50 -40.79 -30.51
N ALA A 399 9.59 -41.89 -29.77
CA ALA A 399 10.31 -42.03 -28.51
C ALA A 399 11.83 -41.98 -28.73
N PRO A 400 12.64 -41.55 -27.74
CA PRO A 400 14.07 -41.32 -27.92
C PRO A 400 14.88 -42.63 -27.96
N GLU A 401 15.75 -42.77 -28.95
CA GLU A 401 16.74 -43.84 -29.03
C GLU A 401 17.73 -43.78 -27.86
N LYS A 402 17.76 -44.86 -27.07
CA LYS A 402 18.83 -45.20 -26.13
C LYS A 402 20.06 -45.66 -26.90
N ARG A 403 21.20 -45.01 -26.67
CA ARG A 403 22.52 -45.56 -26.99
C ARG A 403 22.75 -46.83 -26.17
N SER A 404 22.88 -47.97 -26.86
CA SER A 404 23.50 -49.18 -26.31
C SER A 404 24.47 -49.78 -27.34
N PHE A 405 25.60 -50.28 -26.84
CA PHE A 405 26.76 -50.76 -27.60
C PHE A 405 26.49 -52.08 -28.35
N PRO A 406 27.28 -52.41 -29.40
CA PRO A 406 26.91 -53.40 -30.42
C PRO A 406 27.43 -54.81 -30.12
N ILE A 407 26.61 -55.84 -30.37
CA ILE A 407 27.06 -57.23 -30.61
C ILE A 407 26.16 -57.88 -31.70
N ALA A 408 26.81 -58.74 -32.48
CA ALA A 408 26.54 -59.25 -33.83
C ALA A 408 25.36 -60.24 -34.05
N VAL A 409 24.70 -60.12 -35.23
CA VAL A 409 24.42 -61.14 -36.31
C VAL A 409 23.71 -62.49 -35.93
N PRO A 410 22.93 -63.23 -36.79
CA PRO A 410 22.21 -62.98 -38.08
C PRO A 410 20.73 -63.49 -38.19
N ARG A 411 20.06 -63.06 -39.28
CA ARG A 411 19.11 -63.77 -40.21
C ARG A 411 18.01 -64.73 -39.68
N ARG A 412 16.75 -64.49 -40.14
CA ARG A 412 15.96 -65.32 -41.11
C ARG A 412 14.49 -64.84 -41.16
N THR A 413 14.01 -64.31 -42.30
CA THR A 413 13.22 -64.93 -43.41
C THR A 413 11.71 -64.91 -43.24
N ASP A 414 11.06 -64.32 -44.25
CA ASP A 414 9.86 -64.78 -44.98
C ASP A 414 8.53 -64.91 -44.22
N ALA A 415 7.50 -64.14 -44.59
CA ALA A 415 6.46 -64.46 -45.59
C ALA A 415 5.11 -64.43 -44.83
N THR A 416 3.92 -64.10 -45.33
CA THR A 416 3.33 -63.80 -46.65
C THR A 416 1.90 -63.33 -46.35
N ASP A 417 1.42 -62.32 -47.07
CA ASP A 417 0.28 -62.37 -48.01
C ASP A 417 -1.13 -62.57 -47.42
N SER A 418 -2.01 -61.57 -47.62
CA SER A 418 -3.11 -61.66 -48.60
C SER A 418 -4.08 -60.49 -48.46
N GLY A 419 -4.32 -59.81 -49.57
CA GLY A 419 -5.30 -58.73 -49.69
C GLY A 419 -6.73 -59.21 -49.92
N LYS A 420 -7.69 -58.29 -49.72
CA LYS A 420 -8.77 -57.95 -50.67
C LYS A 420 -9.60 -56.75 -50.16
N SER A 421 -9.98 -55.94 -51.13
CA SER A 421 -10.68 -54.64 -51.11
C SER A 421 -12.17 -54.71 -50.77
N LEU A 422 -12.76 -53.58 -50.31
CA LEU A 422 -14.07 -52.92 -50.64
C LEU A 422 -14.46 -51.88 -49.53
N PRO A 423 -15.48 -50.97 -49.68
CA PRO A 423 -15.53 -49.64 -50.35
C PRO A 423 -15.97 -48.48 -49.36
N PRO A 424 -16.35 -47.23 -49.79
CA PRO A 424 -16.26 -46.02 -48.94
C PRO A 424 -17.54 -45.56 -48.18
N TYR A 425 -17.32 -44.61 -47.26
CA TYR A 425 -18.22 -43.89 -46.32
C TYR A 425 -19.52 -43.25 -46.87
N PRO A 426 -20.51 -43.01 -45.98
CA PRO A 426 -21.51 -41.96 -46.15
C PRO A 426 -21.33 -40.75 -45.18
N SER A 427 -21.60 -39.54 -45.69
CA SER A 427 -21.59 -38.23 -45.00
C SER A 427 -22.83 -37.98 -44.10
N PRO A 428 -22.79 -36.99 -43.17
CA PRO A 428 -23.93 -36.61 -42.30
C PRO A 428 -24.82 -35.48 -42.88
N PRO A 429 -26.08 -35.32 -42.42
CA PRO A 429 -27.00 -34.25 -42.85
C PRO A 429 -26.99 -32.97 -41.95
N PRO A 430 -27.61 -31.84 -42.40
CA PRO A 430 -27.29 -30.47 -41.96
C PRO A 430 -28.25 -29.82 -40.94
N SER A 431 -27.86 -28.62 -40.46
CA SER A 431 -28.50 -27.78 -39.42
C SER A 431 -29.71 -26.94 -39.89
N ILE A 432 -30.59 -26.57 -38.94
CA ILE A 432 -31.70 -25.62 -39.13
C ILE A 432 -31.62 -24.46 -38.11
N SER A 433 -31.86 -23.23 -38.60
CA SER A 433 -31.84 -21.93 -37.92
C SER A 433 -33.19 -21.51 -37.27
N PRO A 434 -33.26 -20.46 -36.42
CA PRO A 434 -34.49 -19.96 -35.79
C PRO A 434 -35.05 -18.65 -36.38
N PRO A 435 -36.33 -18.31 -36.13
CA PRO A 435 -36.75 -16.90 -35.92
C PRO A 435 -37.93 -16.73 -34.90
N PRO A 436 -38.56 -15.54 -34.70
CA PRO A 436 -38.06 -14.30 -34.07
C PRO A 436 -39.02 -13.64 -33.01
N TYR A 437 -38.75 -12.38 -32.63
CA TYR A 437 -39.24 -11.53 -31.50
C TYR A 437 -40.74 -11.11 -31.44
N GLU A 438 -41.21 -10.56 -30.28
CA GLU A 438 -42.02 -9.29 -30.13
C GLU A 438 -42.21 -8.85 -28.64
N SER A 439 -42.53 -7.56 -28.45
CA SER A 439 -42.38 -6.69 -27.26
C SER A 439 -43.69 -6.13 -26.64
N SER A 440 -43.56 -5.36 -25.54
CA SER A 440 -44.54 -4.49 -24.78
C SER A 440 -45.36 -5.19 -23.68
N TRP A 441 -45.65 -4.65 -22.48
CA TRP A 441 -46.19 -3.33 -22.08
C TRP A 441 -45.77 -2.90 -20.64
N SER A 442 -45.86 -1.59 -20.39
CA SER A 442 -45.75 -0.87 -19.11
C SER A 442 -47.12 -0.48 -18.53
N PHE A 443 -47.33 -0.51 -17.20
CA PHE A 443 -48.25 0.40 -16.49
C PHE A 443 -47.98 0.51 -14.98
N THR A 444 -48.24 1.71 -14.47
CA THR A 444 -48.09 2.29 -13.12
C THR A 444 -49.20 1.93 -12.10
N GLY A 445 -48.93 2.07 -10.79
CA GLY A 445 -49.98 2.39 -9.80
C GLY A 445 -49.74 1.91 -8.36
N ASP A 446 -49.55 2.86 -7.43
CA ASP A 446 -49.67 2.70 -5.98
C ASP A 446 -51.09 2.25 -5.54
N ILE A 447 -51.20 1.53 -4.41
CA ILE A 447 -52.09 1.84 -3.25
C ILE A 447 -52.03 0.72 -2.18
N LYS A 448 -51.91 1.20 -0.93
CA LYS A 448 -52.11 0.58 0.40
C LYS A 448 -53.06 -0.63 0.51
N GLY A 449 -52.71 -1.55 1.43
CA GLY A 449 -53.70 -2.25 2.25
C GLY A 449 -53.28 -3.65 2.76
N SER A 450 -52.85 -3.75 4.02
CA SER A 450 -53.00 -4.99 4.81
C SER A 450 -54.49 -5.20 5.14
N PRO A 451 -55.04 -6.43 5.26
CA PRO A 451 -54.90 -7.16 6.53
C PRO A 451 -54.97 -8.73 6.49
N LYS A 452 -54.36 -9.32 7.54
CA LYS A 452 -54.81 -10.48 8.37
C LYS A 452 -54.95 -11.92 7.81
N THR A 453 -54.08 -12.78 8.37
CA THR A 453 -54.30 -14.13 8.97
C THR A 453 -55.25 -15.13 8.32
N LEU A 454 -54.73 -16.33 7.97
CA LEU A 454 -55.39 -17.61 8.27
C LEU A 454 -54.39 -18.79 8.22
N ASP A 455 -54.73 -19.82 8.97
CA ASP A 455 -53.90 -20.82 9.64
C ASP A 455 -53.35 -21.99 8.79
N SER A 456 -52.26 -22.57 9.33
CA SER A 456 -51.65 -23.85 8.94
C SER A 456 -52.49 -25.07 9.36
N PRO A 457 -52.41 -26.20 8.65
CA PRO A 457 -52.75 -27.51 9.21
C PRO A 457 -51.51 -28.38 9.47
N THR A 458 -51.46 -28.89 10.69
CA THR A 458 -50.59 -29.93 11.27
C THR A 458 -50.93 -31.34 10.78
N TRP A 459 -49.95 -32.26 10.75
CA TRP A 459 -50.19 -33.71 10.87
C TRP A 459 -49.11 -34.39 11.74
N PRO A 460 -49.43 -35.47 12.50
CA PRO A 460 -48.67 -35.89 13.68
C PRO A 460 -47.79 -37.14 13.47
N LEU A 461 -46.86 -37.32 14.41
CA LEU A 461 -46.04 -38.52 14.66
C LEU A 461 -46.81 -39.58 15.48
N PRO A 462 -46.30 -40.82 15.53
CA PRO A 462 -46.47 -41.68 16.71
C PRO A 462 -45.13 -42.03 17.39
N PHE A 463 -45.10 -41.84 18.72
CA PHE A 463 -44.17 -42.45 19.70
C PHE A 463 -44.63 -43.90 19.99
N ARG A 464 -43.84 -44.87 20.50
CA ARG A 464 -43.06 -44.93 21.77
C ARG A 464 -42.34 -46.33 21.91
N PRO A 465 -41.70 -46.69 23.06
CA PRO A 465 -40.27 -46.69 23.44
C PRO A 465 -39.63 -48.12 23.56
N GLU A 466 -38.36 -48.41 23.90
CA GLU A 466 -37.51 -48.26 25.12
C GLU A 466 -36.18 -49.08 24.87
N PRO A 467 -35.13 -49.18 25.73
CA PRO A 467 -34.67 -48.38 26.88
C PRO A 467 -33.15 -48.01 26.81
N GLU A 468 -32.69 -47.39 27.90
CA GLU A 468 -31.45 -46.63 28.15
C GLU A 468 -30.14 -47.44 28.30
N ALA A 469 -29.00 -46.78 28.02
CA ALA A 469 -27.70 -47.04 28.63
C ALA A 469 -26.86 -45.75 28.70
N GLU A 470 -26.12 -45.63 29.80
CA GLU A 470 -25.53 -44.44 30.43
C GLU A 470 -24.40 -43.73 29.65
N VAL A 471 -24.34 -42.39 29.76
CA VAL A 471 -23.08 -41.64 29.61
C VAL A 471 -22.94 -40.63 30.77
N VAL A 472 -21.83 -40.78 31.48
CA VAL A 472 -21.40 -40.06 32.68
C VAL A 472 -21.19 -38.56 32.38
N GLY A 473 -21.77 -37.71 33.22
CA GLY A 473 -21.68 -36.25 33.13
C GLY A 473 -20.33 -35.68 33.56
N ILE A 474 -19.84 -34.70 32.80
CA ILE A 474 -18.89 -33.69 33.26
C ILE A 474 -19.70 -32.41 33.47
N MET A 475 -19.87 -32.00 34.74
CA MET A 475 -20.53 -30.75 35.10
C MET A 475 -19.69 -29.54 34.64
N PRO A 476 -20.30 -28.48 34.08
CA PRO A 476 -19.64 -27.19 33.95
C PRO A 476 -19.38 -26.58 35.33
N LYS A 477 -18.17 -26.06 35.51
CA LYS A 477 -17.71 -25.32 36.70
C LYS A 477 -18.55 -24.04 36.87
N PRO A 478 -18.97 -23.65 38.10
CA PRO A 478 -19.78 -22.46 38.30
C PRO A 478 -19.00 -21.20 37.96
N GLU A 479 -19.60 -20.32 37.16
CA GLU A 479 -19.12 -18.97 36.89
C GLU A 479 -18.95 -18.22 38.21
N SER A 480 -17.72 -17.79 38.49
CA SER A 480 -17.45 -16.80 39.53
C SER A 480 -18.11 -15.48 39.16
N PRO A 481 -18.75 -14.76 40.09
CA PRO A 481 -19.39 -13.49 39.80
C PRO A 481 -18.34 -12.49 39.34
N VAL A 482 -18.53 -11.95 38.13
CA VAL A 482 -17.80 -10.78 37.62
C VAL A 482 -18.01 -9.65 38.63
N GLN A 483 -16.93 -9.25 39.31
CA GLN A 483 -16.96 -8.04 40.12
C GLN A 483 -17.17 -6.85 39.18
N PRO A 484 -18.06 -5.90 39.51
CA PRO A 484 -18.23 -4.71 38.70
C PRO A 484 -16.91 -3.93 38.66
N ALA A 485 -16.57 -3.43 37.47
CA ALA A 485 -15.43 -2.52 37.27
C ALA A 485 -15.47 -1.41 38.33
N ALA A 486 -14.36 -1.21 39.03
CA ALA A 486 -14.22 -0.18 40.04
C ALA A 486 -14.59 1.20 39.43
N ALA A 487 -15.37 2.00 40.16
CA ALA A 487 -15.73 3.34 39.72
C ALA A 487 -14.46 4.18 39.44
N PRO A 488 -14.47 5.05 38.41
CA PRO A 488 -13.32 5.88 38.08
C PRO A 488 -12.96 6.79 39.26
N ILE A 489 -11.72 6.70 39.72
CA ILE A 489 -11.15 7.59 40.74
C ILE A 489 -11.11 8.99 40.12
N LYS A 490 -11.90 9.93 40.65
CA LYS A 490 -11.90 11.31 40.14
C LYS A 490 -10.63 11.99 40.63
N PHE A 491 -9.88 12.65 39.74
CA PHE A 491 -8.71 13.44 40.13
C PHE A 491 -9.02 14.59 41.11
N SER A 492 -10.30 14.97 41.32
CA SER A 492 -10.71 15.82 42.45
C SER A 492 -10.37 15.24 43.81
N ASP A 493 -10.41 13.91 43.90
CA ASP A 493 -10.14 13.13 45.12
C ASP A 493 -8.64 12.88 45.29
N LEU A 494 -7.84 13.13 44.24
CA LEU A 494 -6.39 13.13 44.26
C LEU A 494 -5.84 14.53 44.65
N VAL A 495 -6.31 15.62 44.04
CA VAL A 495 -5.71 16.96 44.24
C VAL A 495 -6.10 17.67 45.54
N GLN A 496 -7.23 17.31 46.16
CA GLN A 496 -7.65 17.95 47.40
C GLN A 496 -7.19 17.13 48.61
N THR A 497 -6.05 17.48 49.23
CA THR A 497 -5.84 17.44 50.71
C THR A 497 -4.48 17.88 51.27
N GLN A 498 -3.55 18.50 50.53
CA GLN A 498 -2.23 18.93 51.11
C GLN A 498 -1.69 20.23 50.47
N GLU A 499 -0.76 20.93 51.14
CA GLU A 499 -0.07 22.14 50.62
C GLU A 499 0.62 21.89 49.26
N ASN A 500 1.15 20.68 49.04
CA ASN A 500 1.68 20.24 47.73
C ASN A 500 0.66 20.37 46.59
N GLY A 501 -0.63 20.11 46.83
CA GLY A 501 -1.65 20.16 45.79
C GLY A 501 -1.87 21.56 45.20
N LYS A 502 -1.54 22.64 45.93
CA LYS A 502 -1.53 24.01 45.39
C LYS A 502 -0.30 24.28 44.53
N GLU A 503 0.86 23.77 44.91
CA GLU A 503 2.09 23.93 44.14
C GLU A 503 2.01 23.14 42.82
N ASP A 504 1.54 21.90 42.88
CA ASP A 504 1.34 21.06 41.70
C ASP A 504 0.26 21.61 40.76
N HIS A 505 -0.83 22.18 41.32
CA HIS A 505 -1.81 22.91 40.51
C HIS A 505 -1.16 24.09 39.80
N ASN A 506 -0.30 24.86 40.48
CA ASN A 506 0.43 25.96 39.85
C ASN A 506 1.40 25.47 38.77
N LYS A 507 2.08 24.33 38.96
CA LYS A 507 2.97 23.72 37.94
C LYS A 507 2.17 23.26 36.72
N LEU A 508 1.07 22.54 36.92
CA LEU A 508 0.21 22.01 35.85
C LEU A 508 -0.54 23.10 35.06
N THR A 509 -0.71 24.31 35.60
CA THR A 509 -1.29 25.42 34.81
C THR A 509 -0.48 25.76 33.55
N ARG A 510 0.80 25.38 33.51
CA ARG A 510 1.67 25.53 32.32
C ARG A 510 1.14 24.74 31.12
N LEU A 511 0.47 23.60 31.33
CA LEU A 511 -0.09 22.76 30.26
C LEU A 511 -1.05 23.53 29.35
N ARG A 512 -1.69 24.60 29.84
CA ARG A 512 -2.56 25.46 29.02
C ARG A 512 -1.83 26.19 27.88
N MET A 513 -0.51 26.23 27.92
CA MET A 513 0.33 26.85 26.88
C MET A 513 0.84 25.83 25.85
N PHE A 514 0.57 24.54 26.05
CA PHE A 514 1.03 23.44 25.21
C PHE A 514 -0.14 22.77 24.52
N ASP A 515 0.09 22.23 23.33
CA ASP A 515 -0.72 21.17 22.74
C ASP A 515 -0.05 19.84 23.14
N THR A 516 -0.82 18.93 23.73
CA THR A 516 -0.30 17.61 24.16
C THR A 516 -0.65 16.53 23.15
N VAL A 517 0.36 15.79 22.72
CA VAL A 517 0.24 14.72 21.72
C VAL A 517 0.81 13.44 22.31
N PHE A 518 0.07 12.34 22.19
CA PHE A 518 0.49 11.01 22.60
C PHE A 518 0.84 10.16 21.38
N ILE A 519 1.99 9.48 21.41
CA ILE A 519 2.32 8.39 20.49
C ILE A 519 2.29 7.10 21.31
N LEU A 520 1.45 6.16 20.92
CA LEU A 520 1.19 4.93 21.65
C LEU A 520 1.75 3.74 20.88
N ASP A 521 2.60 2.99 21.56
CA ASP A 521 3.07 1.71 21.08
C ASP A 521 1.96 0.67 21.18
N ASP A 522 1.46 0.23 20.03
CA ASP A 522 0.50 -0.87 19.85
C ASP A 522 1.14 -2.07 19.13
N THR A 523 2.46 -2.26 19.28
CA THR A 523 3.18 -3.42 18.76
C THR A 523 2.91 -4.69 19.57
N GLY A 524 3.23 -5.86 19.01
CA GLY A 524 2.92 -7.15 19.64
C GLY A 524 3.55 -7.40 21.00
N SER A 525 4.67 -6.75 21.34
CA SER A 525 5.28 -6.86 22.69
C SER A 525 4.35 -6.33 23.78
N MET A 526 3.51 -5.35 23.45
CA MET A 526 2.55 -4.75 24.38
C MET A 526 1.46 -5.74 24.82
N ALA A 527 1.20 -6.81 24.06
CA ALA A 527 0.27 -7.86 24.46
C ALA A 527 0.81 -8.77 25.58
N GLU A 528 2.10 -8.70 25.91
CA GLU A 528 2.73 -9.58 26.90
C GLU A 528 2.19 -9.33 28.32
N THR A 529 1.87 -10.42 29.02
CA THR A 529 1.31 -10.42 30.38
C THR A 529 2.38 -10.62 31.44
N TYR A 530 2.26 -9.90 32.56
CA TYR A 530 3.21 -10.02 33.68
C TYR A 530 2.97 -11.26 34.56
N ASP A 531 1.78 -11.85 34.53
CA ASP A 531 1.39 -12.98 35.37
C ASP A 531 0.85 -14.17 34.57
N GLU A 532 1.02 -15.39 35.11
CA GLU A 532 0.50 -16.64 34.50
C GLU A 532 -1.04 -16.68 34.43
N ALA A 533 -1.71 -15.82 35.21
CA ALA A 533 -3.16 -15.66 35.22
C ALA A 533 -3.69 -14.78 34.08
N GLY A 534 -2.81 -14.04 33.37
CA GLY A 534 -3.15 -13.15 32.26
C GLY A 534 -4.00 -11.94 32.68
N ALA A 535 -3.94 -11.53 33.95
CA ALA A 535 -4.79 -10.46 34.48
C ALA A 535 -4.24 -9.07 34.20
N ARG A 536 -2.94 -8.94 33.89
CA ARG A 536 -2.28 -7.66 33.61
C ARG A 536 -1.24 -7.80 32.50
N SER A 537 -1.35 -6.95 31.48
CA SER A 537 -0.41 -6.83 30.35
C SER A 537 0.21 -5.44 30.28
N ARG A 538 1.29 -5.32 29.49
CA ARG A 538 1.90 -4.02 29.17
C ARG A 538 0.88 -3.07 28.52
N TRP A 539 0.01 -3.59 27.66
CA TRP A 539 -1.13 -2.86 27.08
C TRP A 539 -2.11 -2.35 28.14
N SER A 540 -2.44 -3.18 29.14
CA SER A 540 -3.32 -2.75 30.23
C SER A 540 -2.70 -1.63 31.08
N ASP A 541 -1.37 -1.63 31.26
CA ASP A 541 -0.65 -0.56 31.95
C ASP A 541 -0.63 0.74 31.15
N LEU A 542 -0.47 0.66 29.82
CA LEU A 542 -0.58 1.81 28.92
C LEU A 542 -1.97 2.43 28.98
N ILE A 543 -3.03 1.61 28.93
CA ILE A 543 -4.41 2.08 29.05
C ILE A 543 -4.61 2.79 30.40
N GLU A 544 -4.11 2.19 31.48
CA GLU A 544 -4.24 2.79 32.81
C GLU A 544 -3.45 4.09 32.94
N SER A 545 -2.24 4.20 32.37
CA SER A 545 -1.44 5.43 32.41
C SER A 545 -2.15 6.58 31.69
N LEU A 546 -2.72 6.32 30.50
CA LEU A 546 -3.42 7.31 29.70
C LEU A 546 -4.72 7.80 30.32
N ARG A 547 -5.47 6.89 30.97
CA ARG A 547 -6.67 7.24 31.70
C ARG A 547 -6.41 8.36 32.70
N TYR A 548 -5.27 8.31 33.40
CA TYR A 548 -4.90 9.31 34.40
C TYR A 548 -4.31 10.58 33.78
N THR A 549 -3.44 10.46 32.79
CA THR A 549 -2.73 11.61 32.21
C THR A 549 -3.67 12.49 31.37
N VAL A 550 -4.52 11.91 30.52
CA VAL A 550 -5.39 12.68 29.62
C VAL A 550 -6.44 13.48 30.39
N ASP A 551 -7.05 12.89 31.42
CA ASP A 551 -8.04 13.57 32.26
C ASP A 551 -7.45 14.79 33.00
N ILE A 552 -6.15 14.77 33.28
CA ILE A 552 -5.42 15.91 33.86
C ILE A 552 -5.16 16.96 32.79
N VAL A 553 -4.64 16.55 31.63
CA VAL A 553 -4.30 17.48 30.55
C VAL A 553 -5.53 18.24 30.07
N CYS A 554 -6.65 17.57 29.78
CA CYS A 554 -7.89 18.19 29.30
C CYS A 554 -8.54 19.18 30.29
N ARG A 555 -8.13 19.17 31.57
CA ARG A 555 -8.56 20.21 32.52
C ARG A 555 -7.94 21.56 32.20
N TYR A 556 -6.69 21.58 31.74
CA TYR A 556 -5.93 22.78 31.46
C TYR A 556 -5.92 23.13 29.97
N ASP A 557 -5.79 22.12 29.11
CA ASP A 557 -5.86 22.26 27.66
C ASP A 557 -7.28 22.03 27.14
N LYS A 558 -7.82 22.98 26.35
CA LYS A 558 -9.26 23.05 26.05
C LYS A 558 -9.65 22.59 24.66
N ASP A 559 -8.72 22.57 23.73
CA ASP A 559 -8.87 21.95 22.41
C ASP A 559 -8.58 20.44 22.43
N GLY A 560 -8.04 19.92 23.54
CA GLY A 560 -7.96 18.48 23.81
C GLY A 560 -6.55 17.93 23.63
N VAL A 561 -6.44 16.61 23.50
CA VAL A 561 -5.19 15.92 23.21
C VAL A 561 -5.29 15.16 21.90
N ASP A 562 -4.16 14.97 21.23
CA ASP A 562 -4.07 14.14 20.04
C ASP A 562 -3.43 12.81 20.41
N VAL A 563 -3.97 11.71 19.90
CA VAL A 563 -3.49 10.34 20.13
C VAL A 563 -3.16 9.71 18.79
N HIS A 564 -1.93 9.21 18.67
CA HIS A 564 -1.40 8.53 17.50
C HIS A 564 -0.92 7.13 17.88
N PHE A 565 -1.08 6.16 16.98
CA PHE A 565 -0.60 4.78 17.16
C PHE A 565 0.59 4.48 16.23
N LEU A 566 1.45 3.53 16.63
CA LEU A 566 2.60 3.12 15.81
C LEU A 566 2.17 2.22 14.65
N CYS A 567 1.27 1.27 14.89
CA CYS A 567 0.78 0.30 13.92
C CYS A 567 -0.62 0.65 13.38
N SER A 568 -1.53 1.09 14.26
CA SER A 568 -2.94 1.38 13.93
C SER A 568 -3.17 2.85 13.60
N ASP A 569 -2.39 3.43 12.68
CA ASP A 569 -2.43 4.85 12.33
C ASP A 569 -3.78 5.33 11.76
N ASP A 570 -4.62 4.40 11.29
CA ASP A 570 -6.00 4.67 10.86
C ASP A 570 -6.95 4.99 12.02
N MET A 571 -6.54 4.66 13.25
CA MET A 571 -7.26 4.95 14.48
C MET A 571 -6.78 6.24 15.17
N ASP A 572 -5.80 6.96 14.58
CA ASP A 572 -5.33 8.25 15.08
C ASP A 572 -6.49 9.23 15.28
N LYS A 573 -6.52 9.88 16.44
CA LYS A 573 -7.63 10.75 16.83
C LYS A 573 -7.13 12.03 17.51
N SER A 574 -7.56 13.15 16.95
CA SER A 574 -7.25 14.49 17.46
C SER A 574 -8.39 15.08 18.29
N GLY A 575 -8.04 15.97 19.21
CA GLY A 575 -9.00 16.76 19.98
C GLY A 575 -9.83 15.95 20.98
N ILE A 576 -9.23 14.91 21.59
CA ILE A 576 -9.87 14.14 22.66
C ILE A 576 -9.96 15.01 23.91
N THR A 577 -11.16 15.13 24.48
CA THR A 577 -11.44 16.13 25.53
C THR A 577 -11.67 15.56 26.93
N ASN A 578 -11.69 14.24 27.06
CA ASN A 578 -11.90 13.56 28.34
C ASN A 578 -11.33 12.13 28.29
N GLY A 579 -11.00 11.57 29.46
CA GLY A 579 -10.41 10.24 29.57
C GLY A 579 -11.34 9.12 29.07
N GLN A 580 -12.66 9.27 29.15
CA GLN A 580 -13.59 8.24 28.64
C GLN A 580 -13.48 8.09 27.12
N GLU A 581 -13.35 9.19 26.39
CA GLU A 581 -13.19 9.17 24.94
C GLU A 581 -11.87 8.53 24.50
N VAL A 582 -10.81 8.65 25.31
CA VAL A 582 -9.56 7.90 25.11
C VAL A 582 -9.76 6.42 25.39
N MET A 583 -10.47 6.07 26.46
CA MET A 583 -10.76 4.67 26.80
C MET A 583 -11.60 4.00 25.70
N ASP A 584 -12.59 4.71 25.16
CA ASP A 584 -13.42 4.22 24.06
C ASP A 584 -12.56 3.97 22.81
N LEU A 585 -11.61 4.87 22.51
CA LEU A 585 -10.64 4.68 21.43
C LEU A 585 -9.72 3.47 21.67
N LEU A 586 -9.16 3.34 22.86
CA LEU A 586 -8.25 2.24 23.21
C LEU A 586 -8.94 0.87 23.26
N ASN A 587 -10.25 0.83 23.53
CA ASN A 587 -11.03 -0.41 23.47
C ASN A 587 -11.27 -0.90 22.04
N GLU A 588 -11.11 -0.02 21.03
CA GLU A 588 -11.23 -0.37 19.62
C GLU A 588 -9.89 -0.86 19.02
N VAL A 589 -8.79 -0.74 19.78
CA VAL A 589 -7.43 -1.08 19.35
C VAL A 589 -6.89 -2.27 20.14
N GLU A 590 -6.38 -3.27 19.43
CA GLU A 590 -5.66 -4.42 19.99
C GLU A 590 -4.19 -4.34 19.51
N PRO A 591 -3.19 -4.60 20.38
CA PRO A 591 -1.80 -4.65 19.95
C PRO A 591 -1.59 -5.65 18.79
N ASP A 592 -0.75 -5.32 17.81
CA ASP A 592 -0.58 -6.14 16.61
C ASP A 592 0.09 -7.48 16.94
N GLU A 593 -0.69 -8.58 16.89
CA GLU A 593 -0.20 -9.94 17.14
C GLU A 593 0.80 -10.42 16.06
N ILE A 594 0.90 -9.72 14.94
CA ILE A 594 1.79 -10.04 13.82
C ILE A 594 3.11 -9.31 14.05
N GLY A 595 4.00 -9.93 14.85
CA GLY A 595 5.30 -9.36 15.20
C GLY A 595 5.99 -8.60 14.06
N GLY A 596 6.24 -7.32 14.30
CA GLY A 596 6.97 -6.36 13.49
C GLY A 596 7.50 -5.32 14.47
N GLY A 597 8.77 -4.97 14.34
CA GLY A 597 9.49 -4.20 15.35
C GLY A 597 8.85 -2.86 15.77
N THR A 598 9.37 -2.27 16.83
CA THR A 598 8.92 -0.98 17.37
C THR A 598 9.53 0.16 16.55
N TYR A 599 8.81 0.67 15.55
CA TYR A 599 9.27 1.76 14.68
C TYR A 599 8.68 3.11 15.09
N ILE A 600 9.46 3.95 15.77
CA ILE A 600 8.97 5.22 16.34
C ILE A 600 9.25 6.42 15.40
N SER A 601 10.29 6.34 14.58
CA SER A 601 10.82 7.51 13.86
C SER A 601 9.80 8.15 12.92
N GLN A 602 8.94 7.37 12.27
CA GLN A 602 7.98 7.87 11.29
C GLN A 602 6.91 8.76 11.91
N GLN A 603 6.22 8.27 12.95
CA GLN A 603 5.18 9.04 13.64
C GLN A 603 5.81 10.28 14.30
N LEU A 604 6.96 10.09 14.94
CA LEU A 604 7.73 11.19 15.54
C LEU A 604 8.08 12.28 14.51
N TRP A 605 8.57 11.89 13.33
CA TRP A 605 8.92 12.82 12.26
C TRP A 605 7.70 13.56 11.70
N GLY A 606 6.57 12.87 11.51
CA GLY A 606 5.34 13.47 10.98
C GLY A 606 4.81 14.59 11.89
N ILE A 607 4.73 14.30 13.20
CA ILE A 607 4.24 15.24 14.20
C ILE A 607 5.19 16.43 14.35
N LEU A 608 6.49 16.17 14.54
CA LEU A 608 7.49 17.23 14.72
C LEU A 608 7.64 18.11 13.48
N SER A 609 7.66 17.52 12.28
CA SER A 609 7.79 18.29 11.03
C SER A 609 6.58 19.17 10.79
N SER A 610 5.37 18.64 10.95
CA SER A 610 4.14 19.43 10.81
C SER A 610 4.05 20.55 11.84
N TYR A 611 4.57 20.35 13.05
CA TYR A 611 4.63 21.38 14.07
C TYR A 611 5.65 22.48 13.72
N LEU A 612 6.88 22.10 13.38
CA LEU A 612 7.97 23.02 13.09
C LEU A 612 7.70 23.85 11.84
N ASP A 613 7.05 23.29 10.82
CA ASP A 613 6.64 24.04 9.63
C ASP A 613 5.68 25.18 10.00
N ARG A 614 4.63 24.89 10.80
CA ARG A 614 3.70 25.92 11.28
C ARG A 614 4.41 26.98 12.14
N PHE A 615 5.36 26.56 12.97
CA PHE A 615 6.12 27.47 13.83
C PHE A 615 7.06 28.38 13.02
N GLU A 616 7.73 27.83 12.00
CA GLU A 616 8.58 28.55 11.06
C GLU A 616 7.79 29.57 10.24
N GLU A 617 6.65 29.17 9.68
CA GLU A 617 5.71 30.05 8.98
C GLU A 617 5.29 31.24 9.87
N TRP A 618 4.94 30.97 11.12
CA TRP A 618 4.59 32.03 12.09
C TRP A 618 5.78 32.97 12.37
N LYS A 619 7.00 32.43 12.54
CA LYS A 619 8.21 33.25 12.78
C LYS A 619 8.55 34.14 11.59
N VAL A 620 8.40 33.64 10.37
CA VAL A 620 8.59 34.42 9.13
C VAL A 620 7.55 35.55 9.07
N TRP A 621 6.27 35.22 9.24
CA TRP A 621 5.18 36.20 9.26
C TRP A 621 5.41 37.29 10.33
N MET A 622 5.89 36.92 11.51
CA MET A 622 6.20 37.84 12.60
C MET A 622 7.34 38.82 12.24
N LYS A 623 8.38 38.34 11.53
CA LYS A 623 9.53 39.16 11.10
C LYS A 623 9.17 40.14 10.00
N GLU A 624 8.34 39.72 9.05
CA GLU A 624 7.96 40.53 7.89
C GLU A 624 6.97 41.66 8.22
N ARG A 625 6.35 41.63 9.42
CA ARG A 625 5.34 42.59 9.92
C ARG A 625 4.47 43.17 8.79
N PRO A 626 3.64 42.35 8.13
CA PRO A 626 2.87 42.81 6.99
C PRO A 626 2.03 44.03 7.37
N ARG A 627 2.25 45.16 6.69
CA ARG A 627 1.39 46.34 6.76
C ARG A 627 0.07 46.04 6.04
N SER A 628 -0.76 45.20 6.68
CA SER A 628 -2.19 44.93 6.43
C SER A 628 -2.61 44.57 4.99
N LYS A 629 -2.93 43.29 4.79
CA LYS A 629 -4.03 42.72 3.94
C LYS A 629 -3.93 41.19 3.72
N GLY A 630 -2.98 40.49 4.34
CA GLY A 630 -2.89 39.01 4.32
C GLY A 630 -3.63 38.34 5.49
N PRO A 631 -3.95 37.03 5.39
CA PRO A 631 -4.51 36.26 6.49
C PRO A 631 -3.55 36.28 7.70
N LYS A 632 -4.12 36.39 8.90
CA LYS A 632 -3.37 36.36 10.16
C LYS A 632 -2.90 34.93 10.40
N VAL A 633 -1.60 34.73 10.54
CA VAL A 633 -1.02 33.44 10.95
C VAL A 633 -0.99 33.40 12.47
N GLU A 634 -1.70 32.44 13.07
CA GLU A 634 -1.72 32.27 14.52
C GLU A 634 -0.44 31.57 15.00
N LYS A 635 0.03 31.96 16.19
CA LYS A 635 1.19 31.31 16.81
C LYS A 635 0.77 29.90 17.25
N PRO A 636 1.44 28.83 16.80
CA PRO A 636 1.21 27.50 17.37
C PRO A 636 1.47 27.49 18.87
N LYS A 637 0.67 26.76 19.66
CA LYS A 637 1.01 26.49 21.06
C LYS A 637 2.32 25.70 21.13
N MET A 638 2.95 25.63 22.30
CA MET A 638 4.17 24.83 22.47
C MET A 638 3.82 23.33 22.39
N LEU A 639 4.74 22.47 22.01
CA LEU A 639 4.43 21.03 21.84
C LEU A 639 4.90 20.25 23.06
N ASN A 640 4.01 19.46 23.65
CA ASN A 640 4.32 18.44 24.65
C ASN A 640 4.02 17.05 24.06
N LEU A 641 5.06 16.37 23.59
CA LEU A 641 4.94 15.05 22.95
C LEU A 641 5.26 13.95 23.95
N ILE A 642 4.35 13.01 24.19
CA ILE A 642 4.53 11.90 25.13
C ILE A 642 4.48 10.59 24.34
N ILE A 643 5.59 9.87 24.28
CA ILE A 643 5.70 8.56 23.62
C ILE A 643 5.63 7.48 24.69
N VAL A 644 4.67 6.57 24.59
CA VAL A 644 4.48 5.45 25.51
C VAL A 644 4.86 4.17 24.81
N THR A 645 5.90 3.46 25.29
CA THR A 645 6.46 2.26 24.65
C THR A 645 7.01 1.29 25.68
N ASP A 646 7.01 -0.01 25.39
CA ASP A 646 7.60 -1.02 26.26
C ASP A 646 9.00 -1.48 25.86
N GLY A 647 9.46 -1.09 24.68
CA GLY A 647 10.67 -1.58 24.05
C GLY A 647 11.57 -0.48 23.55
N ALA A 648 12.82 -0.84 23.26
CA ALA A 648 13.68 0.05 22.50
C ALA A 648 13.21 0.06 21.05
N ALA A 649 13.20 1.23 20.40
CA ALA A 649 12.85 1.28 19.00
C ALA A 649 13.80 0.41 18.16
N ASP A 650 13.30 -0.22 17.09
CA ASP A 650 14.15 -0.92 16.12
C ASP A 650 14.89 0.06 15.21
N ASP A 651 14.37 1.28 15.06
CA ASP A 651 14.93 2.40 14.30
C ASP A 651 15.62 3.46 15.20
N LYS A 652 16.43 3.00 16.17
CA LYS A 652 17.10 3.85 17.20
C LYS A 652 17.86 5.04 16.62
N GLU A 653 18.61 4.83 15.54
CA GLU A 653 19.42 5.87 14.90
C GLU A 653 18.54 6.91 14.21
N ASP A 654 17.42 6.49 13.60
CA ASP A 654 16.49 7.38 12.92
C ASP A 654 15.70 8.22 13.93
N VAL A 655 15.26 7.63 15.05
CA VAL A 655 14.65 8.38 16.16
C VAL A 655 15.60 9.47 16.67
N GLU A 656 16.87 9.14 16.91
CA GLU A 656 17.90 10.09 17.31
C GLU A 656 18.07 11.21 16.26
N ASN A 657 18.15 10.86 14.97
CA ASN A 657 18.29 11.83 13.88
C ASN A 657 17.11 12.81 13.79
N VAL A 658 15.88 12.31 13.93
CA VAL A 658 14.65 13.13 13.89
C VAL A 658 14.64 14.15 15.03
N ILE A 659 14.99 13.72 16.24
CA ILE A 659 15.06 14.59 17.43
C ILE A 659 16.15 15.66 17.24
N VAL A 660 17.33 15.26 16.79
CA VAL A 660 18.47 16.18 16.55
C VAL A 660 18.13 17.21 15.48
N GLU A 661 17.48 16.81 14.38
CA GLU A 661 17.05 17.74 13.33
C GLU A 661 16.01 18.73 13.86
N ALA A 662 15.03 18.25 14.63
CA ALA A 662 14.04 19.12 15.28
C ALA A 662 14.71 20.14 16.22
N ALA A 663 15.66 19.70 17.04
CA ALA A 663 16.43 20.55 17.94
C ALA A 663 17.22 21.64 17.19
N LYS A 664 17.95 21.26 16.12
CA LYS A 664 18.68 22.20 15.26
C LYS A 664 17.77 23.21 14.59
N ARG A 665 16.61 22.78 14.09
CA ARG A 665 15.60 23.68 13.50
C ARG A 665 15.09 24.69 14.52
N LEU A 666 14.79 24.25 15.74
CA LEU A 666 14.35 25.12 16.84
C LEU A 666 15.41 26.17 17.20
N ASP A 667 16.69 25.78 17.28
CA ASP A 667 17.79 26.69 17.57
C ASP A 667 17.97 27.72 16.45
N LYS A 668 17.93 27.29 15.18
CA LYS A 668 17.98 28.18 14.01
C LYS A 668 16.82 29.19 13.99
N LEU A 669 15.64 28.78 14.45
CA LEU A 669 14.46 29.65 14.54
C LEU A 669 14.50 30.58 15.77
N GLY A 670 15.47 30.41 16.68
CA GLY A 670 15.51 31.13 17.96
C GLY A 670 14.25 30.87 18.77
N ALA A 671 13.86 29.60 18.88
CA ALA A 671 12.74 29.15 19.67
C ALA A 671 13.05 29.19 21.18
N LEU A 672 12.02 29.29 22.02
CA LEU A 672 12.19 29.16 23.48
C LEU A 672 12.70 27.75 23.81
N PRO A 673 13.49 27.55 24.88
CA PRO A 673 14.03 26.23 25.23
C PRO A 673 12.95 25.15 25.35
N TYR A 674 11.80 25.51 25.92
CA TYR A 674 10.62 24.66 26.15
C TYR A 674 9.58 24.75 25.01
N GLN A 675 9.98 25.13 23.79
CA GLN A 675 9.06 25.23 22.65
C GLN A 675 8.51 23.85 22.23
N VAL A 676 9.34 22.81 22.38
CA VAL A 676 9.01 21.40 22.15
C VAL A 676 9.65 20.61 23.29
N GLY A 677 8.87 19.76 23.94
CA GLY A 677 9.36 18.72 24.85
C GLY A 677 8.89 17.34 24.36
N ILE A 678 9.77 16.35 24.45
CA ILE A 678 9.55 14.97 24.08
C ILE A 678 9.77 14.09 25.32
N GLN A 679 8.71 13.54 25.86
CA GLN A 679 8.73 12.64 27.01
C GLN A 679 8.64 11.20 26.51
N PHE A 680 9.59 10.35 26.87
CA PHE A 680 9.40 8.90 26.76
C PHE A 680 8.89 8.33 28.09
N LEU A 681 7.79 7.59 28.03
CA LEU A 681 7.23 6.84 29.13
C LEU A 681 7.40 5.35 28.86
N GLN A 682 8.32 4.72 29.58
CA GLN A 682 8.61 3.30 29.43
C GLN A 682 7.59 2.44 30.18
N ILE A 683 6.90 1.53 29.50
CA ILE A 683 6.07 0.50 30.11
C ILE A 683 6.90 -0.77 30.33
N GLY A 684 6.75 -1.43 31.47
CA GLY A 684 7.50 -2.64 31.78
C GLY A 684 8.94 -2.35 32.28
N LYS A 685 9.77 -3.40 32.31
CA LYS A 685 11.10 -3.39 32.97
C LYS A 685 12.22 -3.89 32.05
N ASP A 686 12.07 -3.67 30.75
CA ASP A 686 13.09 -4.03 29.77
C ASP A 686 14.35 -3.17 29.96
N GLU A 687 15.49 -3.81 30.26
CA GLU A 687 16.75 -3.12 30.56
C GLU A 687 17.38 -2.49 29.31
N ASP A 688 17.21 -3.09 28.14
CA ASP A 688 17.77 -2.58 26.87
C ASP A 688 16.99 -1.34 26.41
N ALA A 689 15.67 -1.34 26.62
CA ALA A 689 14.82 -0.17 26.44
C ALA A 689 15.22 0.96 27.40
N ALA A 690 15.41 0.66 28.69
CA ALA A 690 15.83 1.66 29.68
C ALA A 690 17.19 2.28 29.34
N GLN A 691 18.17 1.47 28.93
CA GLN A 691 19.49 1.98 28.53
C GLN A 691 19.40 2.87 27.28
N TRP A 692 18.59 2.51 26.30
CA TRP A 692 18.41 3.31 25.09
C TRP A 692 17.70 4.63 25.37
N LEU A 693 16.66 4.63 26.20
CA LEU A 693 15.92 5.82 26.60
C LEU A 693 16.82 6.80 27.39
N ASN A 694 17.56 6.32 28.38
CA ASN A 694 18.52 7.14 29.12
C ASN A 694 19.60 7.75 28.19
N LYS A 695 20.00 7.03 27.14
CA LYS A 695 20.93 7.56 26.14
C LYS A 695 20.32 8.71 25.34
N LEU A 696 19.03 8.65 25.00
CA LEU A 696 18.34 9.75 24.31
C LEU A 696 18.21 11.00 25.21
N ASP A 697 18.04 10.81 26.50
CA ASP A 697 17.98 11.88 27.51
C ASP A 697 19.34 12.59 27.65
N ASP A 698 20.36 11.86 28.08
CA ASP A 698 21.62 12.43 28.55
C ASP A 698 22.63 12.73 27.43
N SER A 699 22.60 11.94 26.35
CA SER A 699 23.72 11.92 25.39
C SER A 699 23.52 12.81 24.16
N LEU A 700 22.28 13.18 23.81
CA LEU A 700 22.01 13.91 22.56
C LEU A 700 22.64 15.30 22.54
N LYS A 701 22.52 16.04 23.66
CA LYS A 701 23.09 17.37 23.82
C LYS A 701 24.61 17.35 23.71
N ALA A 702 25.27 16.42 24.42
CA ALA A 702 26.72 16.32 24.42
C ALA A 702 27.28 15.83 23.08
N LYS A 703 26.57 14.94 22.39
CA LYS A 703 27.01 14.34 21.13
C LYS A 703 26.83 15.27 19.93
N HIS A 704 25.73 16.03 19.87
CA HIS A 704 25.35 16.79 18.67
C HIS A 704 25.38 18.31 18.84
N ASP A 705 25.72 18.82 20.03
CA ASP A 705 25.71 20.25 20.36
C ASP A 705 24.35 20.90 20.06
N VAL A 706 23.29 20.25 20.54
CA VAL A 706 21.90 20.70 20.35
C VAL A 706 21.22 20.98 21.68
N ARG A 707 20.14 21.78 21.65
CA ARG A 707 19.26 21.89 22.81
C ARG A 707 18.75 20.52 23.25
N ASP A 708 18.57 20.42 24.56
CA ASP A 708 17.98 19.24 25.18
C ASP A 708 16.45 19.44 25.26
N ILE A 709 15.72 18.47 24.72
CA ILE A 709 14.27 18.50 24.52
C ILE A 709 13.65 17.14 24.83
N VAL A 710 14.42 16.20 25.39
CA VAL A 710 14.01 14.83 25.66
C VAL A 710 14.09 14.60 27.16
N ASP A 711 13.09 13.96 27.75
CA ASP A 711 13.14 13.41 29.12
C ASP A 711 12.58 11.99 29.08
N THR A 712 13.05 11.11 29.96
CA THR A 712 12.64 9.71 30.00
C THR A 712 12.25 9.25 31.39
N ARG A 713 11.13 8.51 31.50
CA ARG A 713 10.60 8.05 32.79
C ARG A 713 9.99 6.65 32.68
N PRO A 714 10.20 5.77 33.69
CA PRO A 714 9.49 4.51 33.77
C PRO A 714 8.06 4.70 34.27
N TRP A 715 7.14 3.86 33.78
CA TRP A 715 5.82 3.68 34.33
C TRP A 715 5.81 2.54 35.34
N ASP A 716 5.83 2.91 36.61
CA ASP A 716 5.58 1.96 37.69
C ASP A 716 4.10 1.91 38.04
N HIS A 717 3.56 0.73 38.31
CA HIS A 717 2.15 0.65 38.73
C HIS A 717 1.93 1.43 40.03
N PRO A 718 0.78 2.11 40.23
CA PRO A 718 0.46 2.79 41.49
C PRO A 718 0.48 1.90 42.75
N LYS A 719 0.55 0.57 42.57
CA LYS A 719 0.58 -0.43 43.66
C LYS A 719 1.99 -0.96 43.95
N GLU A 720 2.99 -0.58 43.14
CA GLU A 720 4.34 -1.14 43.19
C GLU A 720 5.37 -0.23 43.87
N ILE A 721 5.04 1.04 44.15
CA ILE A 721 5.98 2.04 44.72
C ILE A 721 5.29 2.90 45.80
N ASP A 722 6.07 3.34 46.79
CA ASP A 722 5.65 4.19 47.92
C ASP A 722 5.50 5.70 47.59
N LYS A 723 5.78 6.15 46.35
CA LYS A 723 5.62 7.56 45.93
C LYS A 723 4.14 7.86 45.61
N PRO A 724 3.62 9.06 45.95
CA PRO A 724 2.25 9.46 45.61
C PRO A 724 2.03 9.47 44.09
N LEU A 725 0.93 8.85 43.61
CA LEU A 725 0.54 8.82 42.19
C LEU A 725 0.51 10.22 41.54
N GLN A 726 0.13 11.24 42.31
CA GLN A 726 0.02 12.62 41.83
C GLN A 726 1.38 13.21 41.46
N GLU A 727 2.40 13.03 42.30
CA GLU A 727 3.74 13.54 42.07
C GLU A 727 4.32 12.93 40.78
N ARG A 728 4.06 11.65 40.56
CA ARG A 728 4.50 10.93 39.35
C ARG A 728 3.81 11.42 38.08
N LEU A 729 2.50 11.65 38.13
CA LEU A 729 1.75 12.19 36.98
C LEU A 729 2.21 13.62 36.65
N VAL A 730 2.56 14.43 37.64
CA VAL A 730 3.15 15.76 37.43
C VAL A 730 4.51 15.64 36.74
N GLN A 731 5.37 14.71 37.18
CA GLN A 731 6.66 14.45 36.55
C GLN A 731 6.51 13.99 35.10
N ILE A 732 5.63 13.04 34.80
CA ILE A 732 5.39 12.55 33.43
C ILE A 732 4.88 13.66 32.51
N LEU A 733 3.98 14.52 32.99
CA LEU A 733 3.36 15.56 32.16
C LEU A 733 4.27 16.78 31.94
N LEU A 734 5.23 17.02 32.85
CA LEU A 734 6.04 18.24 32.85
C LEU A 734 7.54 17.99 32.61
N GLY A 735 8.05 16.76 32.74
CA GLY A 735 9.48 16.46 32.68
C GLY A 735 10.17 17.07 31.46
N ALA A 736 9.69 16.72 30.27
CA ALA A 736 10.26 17.24 29.02
C ALA A 736 10.04 18.75 28.75
N ILE A 737 9.15 19.43 29.49
CA ILE A 737 8.77 20.84 29.25
C ILE A 737 9.12 21.80 30.41
N ASP A 738 9.56 21.28 31.55
CA ASP A 738 9.99 22.02 32.74
C ASP A 738 11.13 21.29 33.47
N ARG A 739 12.36 21.63 33.09
CA ARG A 739 13.60 21.07 33.65
C ARG A 739 13.84 21.32 35.14
N SER A 740 13.00 22.10 35.81
CA SER A 740 13.04 22.17 37.28
C SER A 740 12.59 20.87 37.95
N GLN A 741 11.97 19.95 37.19
CA GLN A 741 11.52 18.64 37.64
C GLN A 741 12.62 17.56 37.64
N ASP A 742 13.76 17.78 36.96
CA ASP A 742 14.84 16.78 36.82
C ASP A 742 15.62 16.55 38.14
N GLY A 743 15.45 17.44 39.12
CA GLY A 743 16.31 17.55 40.30
C GLY A 743 16.07 16.62 41.49
N ASN A 744 15.37 15.49 41.35
CA ASN A 744 15.02 14.65 42.53
C ASN A 744 15.24 13.13 42.41
N ASP A 745 15.81 12.61 41.32
CA ASP A 745 16.15 11.18 41.21
C ASP A 745 17.66 10.98 41.02
N THR A 746 18.46 11.39 42.00
CA THR A 746 19.77 10.77 42.22
C THR A 746 19.54 9.47 42.98
N VAL A 747 19.51 8.35 42.26
CA VAL A 747 19.70 7.04 42.88
C VAL A 747 21.14 7.00 43.39
N GLU A 748 21.31 6.95 44.72
CA GLU A 748 22.60 6.68 45.35
C GLU A 748 23.14 5.34 44.82
N VAL A 749 24.42 5.37 44.42
CA VAL A 749 25.22 4.29 43.81
C VAL A 749 25.26 3.02 44.65
#